data_AF-A0A0T9QVA5-F1
#
_entry.id   AF-A0A0T9QVA5-F1
#
_cell.length_a   1.000
_cell.length_b   1.000
_cell.length_c   1.000
_cell.angle_alpha   90.00
_cell.angle_beta   90.00
_cell.angle_gamma   90.00
#
_symmetry.space_group_name_H-M   'P 1'
#
loop_
_entity.id
_entity.type
_entity.pdbx_description
1 polymer ?
#
loop_
_entity_poly.entity_id
_entity_poly.type
_entity_poly.pdbx_seq_one_letter_code
_entity_poly.pdbx_strand_id
1 'polypeptide(L)'
;MLKTCEKPKKNKGSDTTESNSSYEYNTPKKCLKTDDGPSSSTTEDSQKTKVLVVGYSPTGGGHTGRTLDIVKYALAQGTLDEYKLVVFYVPPHWEAKDRPKGLNNLAKNILDREIRVKIIESEKPVYGYLNEDGSSNDAKIIIRIALQPLYRKANIMLSKDNITEEEKNKIKEENNFLVKYYGELTPIIEGVVDYKEGDNINQLQRMTANTLIKSLKDEYKITVLSDMDPALQKAAKNHGISDNQRLDQQNHAILLDLENTNHNLNMKNAVLAKVLGGRGEKISHISLGGKNTLAGALSTLNQFGDKNSKMEDVRNAIYEKIFNAATNANDINHQEKSAYVGVVKSKNLDKSSDIKNVIYIYAHNKTNTILNYIIKKINSKDNKNKDYKNKVFIFCGPGAIPDYNAMHLAYLIDADGITTSGAGTSGEFVYLHKNAGAKSNLLSLPIEGHNEQEKITDILYKDINTNKYMVPKNRKIKNSKIKYLKKNINKLVKKSGHDKNNGTESCQKLRRALENEETYVKQAHDIIFTGEELDSYASKYKEIEEKMYKDPTLKATRKYLKLVFQSLSYLTKKTKEEPMNIYFSEKEEPIKFKDINELRKQFNEPESLQKILGLKSKADVKSLPLFKKVRTLINSKNYKDESKLFKLAKSFGKYMTTGF
;
A
#
# COMPACT_ATOMS: atom_id res chain seq x y z
N MET A 1 -10.70 -11.26 61.60
CA MET A 1 -9.80 -12.30 62.16
C MET A 1 -8.66 -12.56 61.20
N LEU A 2 -7.47 -12.66 61.76
CA LEU A 2 -6.15 -12.70 61.15
C LEU A 2 -5.89 -13.90 60.22
N LYS A 3 -5.05 -13.68 59.20
CA LYS A 3 -3.73 -14.33 58.92
C LYS A 3 -3.41 -14.17 57.42
N THR A 4 -2.47 -13.31 56.97
CA THR A 4 -0.99 -13.47 56.88
C THR A 4 -0.56 -14.90 56.56
N CYS A 5 0.43 -15.24 55.74
CA CYS A 5 1.43 -14.60 54.87
C CYS A 5 2.07 -15.83 54.16
N GLU A 6 2.68 -15.66 52.99
CA GLU A 6 4.03 -16.20 52.66
C GLU A 6 4.36 -16.08 51.16
N LYS A 7 5.32 -15.20 50.87
CA LYS A 7 6.43 -15.49 49.92
C LYS A 7 7.57 -16.05 50.79
N PRO A 8 8.61 -16.76 50.30
CA PRO A 8 9.24 -16.61 48.95
C PRO A 8 9.89 -17.89 48.35
N LYS A 9 10.39 -17.82 47.11
CA LYS A 9 11.83 -18.01 46.75
C LYS A 9 12.06 -18.02 45.23
N LYS A 10 13.10 -17.30 44.82
CA LYS A 10 13.75 -17.40 43.51
C LYS A 10 14.55 -18.70 43.43
N ASN A 11 14.56 -19.36 42.28
CA ASN A 11 15.75 -20.06 41.78
C ASN A 11 15.88 -19.91 40.27
N LYS A 12 17.13 -19.71 39.83
CA LYS A 12 17.62 -19.69 38.45
C LYS A 12 17.70 -21.13 37.92
N GLY A 13 17.49 -21.33 36.61
CA GLY A 13 17.78 -22.58 35.92
C GLY A 13 17.15 -22.61 34.53
N SER A 14 17.83 -23.21 33.56
CA SER A 14 17.67 -23.02 32.13
C SER A 14 16.75 -24.05 31.44
N ASP A 15 16.53 -23.79 30.15
CA ASP A 15 16.30 -24.75 29.08
C ASP A 15 14.87 -25.25 28.77
N THR A 16 14.47 -24.88 27.54
CA THR A 16 13.81 -25.70 26.51
C THR A 16 12.76 -26.71 26.95
N THR A 17 11.51 -26.47 26.55
CA THR A 17 10.75 -27.33 25.62
C THR A 17 9.37 -26.71 25.38
N GLU A 18 9.10 -26.31 24.14
CA GLU A 18 7.73 -26.14 23.64
C GLU A 18 7.14 -27.55 23.52
N SER A 19 6.24 -27.91 24.44
CA SER A 19 5.44 -29.12 24.33
C SER A 19 4.26 -28.88 23.40
N ASN A 20 4.17 -29.74 22.39
CA ASN A 20 2.99 -29.97 21.57
C ASN A 20 1.80 -30.33 22.47
N SER A 21 0.66 -29.63 22.33
CA SER A 21 -0.64 -30.17 22.69
C SER A 21 -1.64 -29.96 21.55
N SER A 22 -2.22 -31.07 21.13
CA SER A 22 -3.33 -31.22 20.18
C SER A 22 -4.51 -30.31 20.52
N TYR A 23 -4.96 -29.54 19.54
CA TYR A 23 -6.21 -28.78 19.61
C TYR A 23 -7.38 -29.73 19.36
N GLU A 24 -8.08 -30.10 20.42
CA GLU A 24 -9.44 -30.65 20.33
C GLU A 24 -10.46 -29.53 20.06
N TYR A 25 -11.35 -29.78 19.10
CA TYR A 25 -12.48 -28.92 18.76
C TYR A 25 -13.48 -28.88 19.92
N ASN A 26 -13.54 -27.76 20.65
CA ASN A 26 -14.66 -27.45 21.53
C ASN A 26 -15.62 -26.49 20.83
N THR A 27 -16.76 -27.03 20.39
CA THR A 27 -17.91 -26.30 19.84
C THR A 27 -18.50 -25.38 20.91
N PRO A 28 -18.66 -24.06 20.69
CA PRO A 28 -19.32 -23.19 21.66
C PRO A 28 -20.82 -23.49 21.73
N LYS A 29 -21.31 -23.89 22.91
CA LYS A 29 -22.74 -24.00 23.22
C LYS A 29 -23.39 -22.62 23.09
N LYS A 30 -24.51 -22.56 22.34
CA LYS A 30 -25.45 -21.43 22.32
C LYS A 30 -25.91 -21.12 23.75
N CYS A 31 -25.56 -19.95 24.27
CA CYS A 31 -26.29 -19.36 25.39
C CYS A 31 -27.54 -18.67 24.83
N LEU A 32 -28.72 -19.20 25.17
CA LEU A 32 -29.99 -18.51 25.01
C LEU A 32 -29.99 -17.26 25.91
N LYS A 33 -30.24 -16.10 25.33
CA LYS A 33 -30.58 -14.88 26.08
C LYS A 33 -32.09 -14.85 26.26
N THR A 34 -32.53 -14.69 27.50
CA THR A 34 -33.91 -14.34 27.88
C THR A 34 -34.07 -12.82 27.84
N ASP A 35 -35.19 -12.38 27.27
CA ASP A 35 -35.64 -11.00 27.19
C ASP A 35 -36.04 -10.42 28.57
N ASP A 36 -35.84 -9.10 28.74
CA ASP A 36 -36.85 -8.11 29.17
C ASP A 36 -36.19 -6.87 29.81
N GLY A 37 -36.27 -5.75 29.10
CA GLY A 37 -35.92 -4.41 29.59
C GLY A 37 -36.28 -3.36 28.52
N PRO A 38 -37.01 -2.29 28.85
CA PRO A 38 -37.93 -1.63 27.93
C PRO A 38 -37.24 -0.82 26.83
N SER A 39 -37.78 -1.00 25.62
CA SER A 39 -37.57 -0.23 24.40
C SER A 39 -37.59 1.29 24.64
N SER A 40 -36.42 1.92 24.56
CA SER A 40 -36.30 3.30 24.10
C SER A 40 -36.13 3.28 22.58
N SER A 41 -37.25 3.38 21.87
CA SER A 41 -37.28 3.51 20.42
C SER A 41 -36.65 4.84 19.99
N THR A 42 -35.40 4.81 19.55
CA THR A 42 -34.82 5.86 18.70
C THR A 42 -35.34 5.67 17.27
N THR A 43 -36.49 6.26 16.95
CA THR A 43 -37.17 6.14 15.65
C THR A 43 -36.85 7.25 14.64
N GLU A 44 -35.87 8.12 14.87
CA GLU A 44 -35.55 9.19 13.89
C GLU A 44 -34.50 8.80 12.82
N ASP A 45 -33.76 7.70 12.99
CA ASP A 45 -32.64 7.35 12.09
C ASP A 45 -33.02 6.40 10.93
N SER A 46 -34.30 5.98 10.85
CA SER A 46 -34.78 4.96 9.88
C SER A 46 -35.21 5.51 8.52
N GLN A 47 -35.32 6.84 8.35
CA GLN A 47 -35.83 7.46 7.10
C GLN A 47 -34.75 8.05 6.19
N LYS A 48 -33.49 8.15 6.62
CA LYS A 48 -32.45 8.75 5.78
C LYS A 48 -32.01 7.82 4.66
N THR A 49 -32.09 8.34 3.43
CA THR A 49 -31.58 7.70 2.21
C THR A 49 -30.08 7.37 2.32
N LYS A 50 -29.65 6.20 1.85
CA LYS A 50 -28.23 5.79 1.91
C LYS A 50 -27.39 6.43 0.79
N VAL A 51 -26.18 6.86 1.13
CA VAL A 51 -25.14 7.31 0.20
C VAL A 51 -23.84 6.55 0.42
N LEU A 52 -23.18 6.14 -0.65
CA LEU A 52 -21.85 5.53 -0.61
C LEU A 52 -20.83 6.55 -1.09
N VAL A 53 -19.87 6.90 -0.24
CA VAL A 53 -18.73 7.75 -0.60
C VAL A 53 -17.49 6.89 -0.80
N VAL A 54 -16.95 6.92 -2.00
CA VAL A 54 -15.85 6.06 -2.48
C VAL A 54 -14.58 6.89 -2.66
N GLY A 55 -13.64 6.80 -1.71
CA GLY A 55 -12.30 7.35 -1.84
C GLY A 55 -11.45 6.49 -2.78
N TYR A 56 -10.91 7.09 -3.84
CA TYR A 56 -10.17 6.37 -4.89
C TYR A 56 -8.68 6.72 -4.89
N SER A 57 -7.82 5.71 -5.08
CA SER A 57 -6.36 5.84 -5.25
C SER A 57 -5.90 5.26 -6.60
N PRO A 58 -5.13 6.00 -7.42
CA PRO A 58 -4.63 5.65 -8.74
C PRO A 58 -3.20 5.10 -8.68
N THR A 59 -2.73 4.55 -7.54
CA THR A 59 -1.36 4.03 -7.45
C THR A 59 -1.18 2.84 -8.39
N GLY A 60 -0.52 3.10 -9.53
CA GLY A 60 -0.49 2.28 -10.76
C GLY A 60 0.17 0.90 -10.70
N GLY A 61 0.07 0.18 -9.58
CA GLY A 61 0.42 -1.24 -9.52
C GLY A 61 -0.63 -2.01 -8.73
N GLY A 62 -1.52 -2.76 -9.37
CA GLY A 62 -2.43 -3.76 -8.78
C GLY A 62 -3.34 -3.36 -7.60
N HIS A 63 -3.21 -2.13 -7.11
CA HIS A 63 -3.96 -1.52 -5.99
C HIS A 63 -4.97 -0.51 -6.53
N THR A 64 -4.61 0.19 -7.62
CA THR A 64 -5.54 0.98 -8.44
C THR A 64 -6.73 0.14 -8.87
N GLY A 65 -7.94 0.54 -8.46
CA GLY A 65 -9.18 -0.08 -8.89
C GLY A 65 -9.81 -1.06 -7.91
N ARG A 66 -9.17 -1.40 -6.78
CA ARG A 66 -9.78 -2.34 -5.80
C ARG A 66 -11.08 -1.81 -5.19
N THR A 67 -11.14 -0.52 -4.87
CA THR A 67 -12.38 0.12 -4.44
C THR A 67 -13.44 0.11 -5.52
N LEU A 68 -13.05 0.30 -6.78
CA LEU A 68 -13.96 0.20 -7.92
C LEU A 68 -14.46 -1.24 -8.11
N ASP A 69 -13.62 -2.24 -7.87
CA ASP A 69 -13.99 -3.65 -7.97
C ASP A 69 -14.96 -4.08 -6.87
N ILE A 70 -14.89 -3.48 -5.68
CA ILE A 70 -15.89 -3.68 -4.62
C ILE A 70 -17.21 -3.05 -4.97
N VAL A 71 -17.20 -1.85 -5.54
CA VAL A 71 -18.43 -1.22 -6.01
C VAL A 71 -19.04 -2.03 -7.16
N LYS A 72 -18.23 -2.54 -8.10
CA LYS A 72 -18.69 -3.48 -9.14
C LYS A 72 -19.26 -4.76 -8.54
N TYR A 73 -18.61 -5.32 -7.52
CA TYR A 73 -19.08 -6.53 -6.86
C TYR A 73 -20.41 -6.27 -6.15
N ALA A 74 -20.54 -5.15 -5.41
CA ALA A 74 -21.80 -4.75 -4.77
C ALA A 74 -22.93 -4.54 -5.78
N LEU A 75 -22.63 -3.93 -6.94
CA LEU A 75 -23.58 -3.78 -8.05
C LEU A 75 -24.04 -5.14 -8.60
N ALA A 76 -23.11 -6.09 -8.77
CA ALA A 76 -23.41 -7.44 -9.25
C ALA A 76 -24.23 -8.25 -8.23
N GLN A 77 -24.02 -8.03 -6.93
CA GLN A 77 -24.78 -8.66 -5.84
C GLN A 77 -26.12 -7.95 -5.53
N GLY A 78 -26.40 -6.81 -6.16
CA GLY A 78 -27.60 -6.00 -5.87
C GLY A 78 -27.58 -5.28 -4.53
N THR A 79 -26.53 -5.39 -3.73
CA THR A 79 -26.41 -4.71 -2.43
C THR A 79 -26.18 -3.21 -2.58
N LEU A 80 -25.72 -2.76 -3.75
CA LEU A 80 -25.63 -1.33 -4.06
C LEU A 80 -27.00 -0.68 -4.29
N ASP A 81 -28.03 -1.45 -4.64
CA ASP A 81 -29.36 -0.94 -4.98
C ASP A 81 -30.07 -0.26 -3.78
N GLU A 82 -29.59 -0.52 -2.56
CA GLU A 82 -30.04 0.18 -1.34
C GLU A 82 -29.56 1.64 -1.25
N TYR A 83 -28.63 2.05 -2.10
CA TYR A 83 -28.04 3.38 -2.14
C TYR A 83 -28.66 4.21 -3.26
N LYS A 84 -29.01 5.47 -2.98
CA LYS A 84 -29.53 6.39 -4.02
C LYS A 84 -28.44 7.23 -4.67
N LEU A 85 -27.26 7.29 -4.05
CA LEU A 85 -26.15 8.09 -4.52
C LEU A 85 -24.83 7.37 -4.25
N VAL A 86 -23.96 7.34 -5.26
CA VAL A 86 -22.55 6.95 -5.16
C VAL A 86 -21.68 8.16 -5.48
N VAL A 87 -20.78 8.54 -4.56
CA VAL A 87 -19.86 9.65 -4.72
C VAL A 87 -18.43 9.13 -4.87
N PHE A 88 -17.85 9.24 -6.06
CA PHE A 88 -16.44 8.97 -6.30
C PHE A 88 -15.58 10.18 -5.94
N TYR A 89 -14.87 10.10 -4.83
CA TYR A 89 -13.91 11.10 -4.38
C TYR A 89 -12.51 10.71 -4.89
N VAL A 90 -12.17 11.23 -6.06
CA VAL A 90 -11.01 10.84 -6.88
C VAL A 90 -9.86 11.82 -6.67
N PRO A 91 -8.60 11.43 -6.80
CA PRO A 91 -7.47 12.31 -6.54
C PRO A 91 -7.33 13.40 -7.62
N PRO A 92 -6.52 14.44 -7.34
CA PRO A 92 -6.07 15.40 -8.33
C PRO A 92 -5.55 14.76 -9.60
N HIS A 93 -5.91 15.34 -10.75
CA HIS A 93 -5.27 15.00 -12.01
C HIS A 93 -3.77 15.32 -11.90
N TRP A 94 -2.94 14.29 -11.84
CA TRP A 94 -1.51 14.40 -11.55
C TRP A 94 -0.68 14.09 -12.79
N GLU A 95 0.35 14.90 -13.06
CA GLU A 95 1.32 14.67 -14.17
C GLU A 95 0.68 14.53 -15.56
N ALA A 96 -0.49 15.12 -15.80
CA ALA A 96 -1.24 14.98 -17.05
C ALA A 96 -1.55 13.51 -17.44
N LYS A 97 -1.63 12.61 -16.45
CA LYS A 97 -2.04 11.22 -16.64
C LYS A 97 -3.56 11.14 -16.54
N ASP A 98 -4.20 10.70 -17.62
CA ASP A 98 -5.64 10.46 -17.65
C ASP A 98 -6.09 9.58 -16.48
N ARG A 99 -7.26 9.92 -15.92
CA ARG A 99 -7.94 9.05 -14.96
C ARG A 99 -8.34 7.73 -15.63
N PRO A 100 -8.40 6.60 -14.90
CA PRO A 100 -8.66 5.31 -15.54
C PRO A 100 -10.04 5.24 -16.19
N LYS A 101 -10.09 4.70 -17.41
CA LYS A 101 -11.34 4.46 -18.16
C LYS A 101 -12.35 3.61 -17.39
N GLY A 102 -11.88 2.72 -16.52
CA GLY A 102 -12.74 1.87 -15.68
C GLY A 102 -13.65 2.64 -14.71
N LEU A 103 -13.30 3.88 -14.34
CA LEU A 103 -14.16 4.73 -13.52
C LEU A 103 -15.41 5.17 -14.29
N ASN A 104 -15.25 5.57 -15.56
CA ASN A 104 -16.36 6.02 -16.41
C ASN A 104 -17.33 4.86 -16.68
N ASN A 105 -16.81 3.69 -17.07
CA ASN A 105 -17.65 2.51 -17.30
C ASN A 105 -18.43 2.10 -16.05
N LEU A 106 -17.81 2.19 -14.87
CA LEU A 106 -18.51 1.88 -13.62
C LEU A 106 -19.58 2.93 -13.29
N ALA A 107 -19.29 4.22 -13.47
CA ALA A 107 -20.27 5.29 -13.27
C ALA A 107 -21.50 5.10 -14.17
N LYS A 108 -21.29 4.75 -15.44
CA LYS A 108 -22.37 4.40 -16.37
C LYS A 108 -23.19 3.21 -15.85
N ASN A 109 -22.55 2.11 -15.50
CA ASN A 109 -23.26 0.91 -15.01
C ASN A 109 -24.08 1.18 -13.73
N ILE A 110 -23.67 2.14 -12.90
CA ILE A 110 -24.41 2.57 -11.71
C ILE A 110 -25.62 3.44 -12.10
N LEU A 111 -25.45 4.37 -13.05
CA LEU A 111 -26.55 5.17 -13.59
C LEU A 111 -27.63 4.31 -14.26
N ASP A 112 -27.22 3.24 -14.96
CA ASP A 112 -28.14 2.26 -15.58
C ASP A 112 -29.01 1.51 -14.55
N ARG A 113 -28.62 1.53 -13.26
CA ARG A 113 -29.42 1.03 -12.12
C ARG A 113 -30.26 2.11 -11.44
N GLU A 114 -30.39 3.29 -12.06
CA GLU A 114 -31.11 4.46 -11.52
C GLU A 114 -30.51 4.99 -10.20
N ILE A 115 -29.23 4.72 -9.96
CA ILE A 115 -28.48 5.24 -8.81
C ILE A 115 -27.72 6.49 -9.25
N ARG A 116 -27.89 7.60 -8.54
CA ARG A 116 -27.18 8.85 -8.88
C ARG A 116 -25.67 8.70 -8.66
N VAL A 117 -24.88 9.38 -9.48
CA VAL A 117 -23.42 9.39 -9.36
C VAL A 117 -22.92 10.82 -9.22
N LYS A 118 -21.94 11.04 -8.34
CA LYS A 118 -21.12 12.26 -8.30
C LYS A 118 -19.65 11.87 -8.42
N ILE A 119 -18.86 12.64 -9.17
CA ILE A 119 -17.41 12.45 -9.25
C ILE A 119 -16.72 13.77 -8.89
N ILE A 120 -15.86 13.72 -7.87
CA ILE A 120 -15.29 14.91 -7.23
C ILE A 120 -13.79 14.76 -7.12
N GLU A 121 -13.05 15.81 -7.44
CA GLU A 121 -11.62 15.85 -7.19
C GLU A 121 -11.32 16.14 -5.71
N SER A 122 -10.47 15.31 -5.13
CA SER A 122 -9.95 15.44 -3.78
C SER A 122 -8.88 16.52 -3.73
N GLU A 123 -8.84 17.27 -2.63
CA GLU A 123 -7.71 18.16 -2.33
C GLU A 123 -6.38 17.44 -2.05
N LYS A 124 -6.43 16.14 -1.76
CA LYS A 124 -5.24 15.36 -1.38
C LYS A 124 -4.66 14.78 -2.66
N PRO A 125 -3.47 15.20 -3.13
CA PRO A 125 -2.82 14.53 -4.24
C PRO A 125 -2.55 13.09 -3.87
N VAL A 126 -2.56 12.23 -4.88
CA VAL A 126 -1.96 10.91 -4.72
C VAL A 126 -0.47 11.11 -4.75
N TYR A 127 0.19 10.65 -3.69
CA TYR A 127 1.63 10.76 -3.58
C TYR A 127 2.33 9.72 -4.46
N GLY A 128 2.02 9.66 -5.76
CA GLY A 128 2.51 8.67 -6.75
C GLY A 128 3.90 8.12 -6.44
N TYR A 129 3.92 6.82 -6.17
CA TYR A 129 4.91 6.13 -5.33
C TYR A 129 6.02 5.43 -6.08
N LEU A 130 6.00 5.47 -7.40
CA LEU A 130 7.07 4.93 -8.23
C LEU A 130 7.26 5.88 -9.41
N ASN A 131 8.49 6.31 -9.66
CA ASN A 131 8.85 6.93 -10.94
C ASN A 131 8.54 5.92 -12.06
N GLU A 132 8.54 6.36 -13.33
CA GLU A 132 8.30 5.48 -14.48
C GLU A 132 9.24 4.27 -14.54
N ASP A 133 10.44 4.41 -13.96
CA ASP A 133 11.42 3.34 -13.81
C ASP A 133 11.11 2.35 -12.66
N GLY A 134 10.05 2.56 -11.88
CA GLY A 134 9.68 1.73 -10.74
C GLY A 134 10.51 1.95 -9.46
N SER A 135 11.27 3.04 -9.37
CA SER A 135 11.93 3.46 -8.11
C SER A 135 11.05 4.41 -7.29
N SER A 136 11.17 4.39 -5.96
CA SER A 136 10.45 5.37 -5.10
C SER A 136 11.30 6.60 -4.81
N ASN A 137 10.64 7.72 -4.58
CA ASN A 137 11.23 8.92 -3.99
C ASN A 137 10.57 9.27 -2.65
N ASP A 138 10.79 8.40 -1.63
CA ASP A 138 10.27 8.58 -0.27
C ASP A 138 10.55 9.98 0.29
N ALA A 139 11.69 10.59 -0.06
CA ALA A 139 12.04 11.94 0.35
C ALA A 139 11.04 13.00 -0.15
N LYS A 140 10.62 12.94 -1.42
CA LYS A 140 9.59 13.85 -1.95
C LYS A 140 8.24 13.60 -1.28
N ILE A 141 7.90 12.33 -1.00
CA ILE A 141 6.65 11.97 -0.32
C ILE A 141 6.61 12.56 1.10
N ILE A 142 7.70 12.42 1.87
CA ILE A 142 7.81 12.99 3.21
C ILE A 142 7.65 14.51 3.17
N ILE A 143 8.30 15.19 2.22
CA ILE A 143 8.17 16.65 2.05
C ILE A 143 6.71 17.01 1.77
N ARG A 144 6.04 16.31 0.85
CA ARG A 144 4.62 16.54 0.58
C ARG A 144 3.79 16.36 1.86
N ILE A 145 3.86 15.23 2.54
CA ILE A 145 3.13 15.01 3.80
C ILE A 145 3.35 16.15 4.81
N ALA A 146 4.58 16.66 4.90
CA ALA A 146 4.93 17.78 5.78
C ALA A 146 4.34 19.13 5.32
N LEU A 147 4.26 19.38 4.01
CA LEU A 147 3.73 20.62 3.42
C LEU A 147 2.21 20.62 3.21
N GLN A 148 1.53 19.46 3.31
CA GLN A 148 0.08 19.36 3.05
C GLN A 148 -0.77 20.35 3.87
N PRO A 149 -0.50 20.64 5.16
CA PRO A 149 -1.25 21.64 5.90
C PRO A 149 -1.21 23.04 5.28
N LEU A 150 -0.04 23.46 4.76
CA LEU A 150 0.13 24.75 4.07
C LEU A 150 -0.65 24.78 2.76
N TYR A 151 -0.55 23.71 1.96
CA TYR A 151 -1.27 23.59 0.68
C TYR A 151 -2.78 23.69 0.85
N ARG A 152 -3.32 22.98 1.84
CA ARG A 152 -4.75 23.05 2.18
C ARG A 152 -5.17 24.45 2.62
N LYS A 153 -4.38 25.09 3.48
CA LYS A 153 -4.68 26.44 3.99
C LYS A 153 -4.73 27.44 2.84
N ALA A 154 -3.76 27.39 1.93
CA ALA A 154 -3.71 28.26 0.76
C ALA A 154 -4.95 28.08 -0.14
N ASN A 155 -5.33 26.84 -0.47
CA ASN A 155 -6.53 26.58 -1.29
C ASN A 155 -7.82 27.05 -0.59
N ILE A 156 -7.95 26.84 0.73
CA ILE A 156 -9.11 27.35 1.50
C ILE A 156 -9.16 28.88 1.47
N MET A 157 -8.01 29.56 1.63
CA MET A 157 -7.96 31.02 1.57
C MET A 157 -8.39 31.55 0.19
N LEU A 158 -8.01 30.88 -0.89
CA LEU A 158 -8.44 31.21 -2.26
C LEU A 158 -9.94 31.01 -2.51
N SER A 159 -10.64 30.34 -1.59
CA SER A 159 -12.06 29.98 -1.71
C SER A 159 -12.97 30.86 -0.85
N LYS A 160 -12.41 31.85 -0.14
CA LYS A 160 -13.20 32.74 0.72
C LYS A 160 -14.08 33.65 -0.12
N ASP A 161 -15.33 33.81 0.32
CA ASP A 161 -16.23 34.83 -0.22
C ASP A 161 -15.59 36.22 -0.03
N ASN A 162 -15.70 37.05 -1.07
CA ASN A 162 -15.20 38.45 -1.10
C ASN A 162 -13.68 38.63 -1.11
N ILE A 163 -12.88 37.62 -1.49
CA ILE A 163 -11.44 37.81 -1.71
C ILE A 163 -11.16 38.56 -3.03
N THR A 164 -10.36 39.63 -2.96
CA THR A 164 -9.95 40.44 -4.13
C THR A 164 -8.92 39.71 -5.00
N GLU A 165 -8.78 40.11 -6.27
CA GLU A 165 -7.74 39.54 -7.15
C GLU A 165 -6.32 39.84 -6.65
N GLU A 166 -6.09 41.01 -6.05
CA GLU A 166 -4.81 41.35 -5.41
C GLU A 166 -4.47 40.39 -4.28
N GLU A 167 -5.44 40.07 -3.40
CA GLU A 167 -5.25 39.10 -2.32
C GLU A 167 -5.03 37.68 -2.86
N LYS A 168 -5.74 37.28 -3.92
CA LYS A 168 -5.52 35.98 -4.58
C LYS A 168 -4.10 35.88 -5.14
N ASN A 169 -3.63 36.93 -5.82
CA ASN A 169 -2.27 36.98 -6.38
C ASN A 169 -1.23 36.91 -5.27
N LYS A 170 -1.41 37.67 -4.19
CA LYS A 170 -0.54 37.61 -3.02
C LYS A 170 -0.47 36.22 -2.40
N ILE A 171 -1.60 35.53 -2.21
CA ILE A 171 -1.62 34.15 -1.70
C ILE A 171 -0.86 33.21 -2.65
N LYS A 172 -1.07 33.33 -3.96
CA LYS A 172 -0.39 32.51 -4.97
C LYS A 172 1.11 32.75 -4.95
N GLU A 173 1.56 34.00 -4.89
CA GLU A 173 2.98 34.36 -4.81
C GLU A 173 3.64 33.83 -3.52
N GLU A 174 3.01 34.05 -2.37
CA GLU A 174 3.48 33.56 -1.07
C GLU A 174 3.53 32.03 -1.00
N ASN A 175 2.71 31.32 -1.78
CA ASN A 175 2.61 29.86 -1.75
C ASN A 175 3.13 29.18 -3.02
N ASN A 176 3.80 29.92 -3.93
CA ASN A 176 4.23 29.41 -5.23
C ASN A 176 5.19 28.20 -5.12
N PHE A 177 5.97 28.13 -4.03
CA PHE A 177 6.86 26.98 -3.78
C PHE A 177 6.12 25.64 -3.63
N LEU A 178 4.83 25.66 -3.27
CA LEU A 178 3.99 24.47 -3.18
C LEU A 178 3.69 23.88 -4.56
N VAL A 179 3.72 24.70 -5.62
CA VAL A 179 3.43 24.27 -7.00
C VAL A 179 4.38 23.16 -7.45
N LYS A 180 5.65 23.24 -7.06
CA LYS A 180 6.66 22.18 -7.31
C LYS A 180 6.26 20.82 -6.73
N TYR A 181 5.47 20.79 -5.67
CA TYR A 181 5.11 19.57 -4.94
C TYR A 181 3.70 19.07 -5.27
N TYR A 182 2.79 19.97 -5.61
CA TYR A 182 1.35 19.72 -5.71
C TYR A 182 0.71 20.06 -7.06
N GLY A 183 1.42 20.75 -7.95
CA GLY A 183 0.78 21.44 -9.07
C GLY A 183 0.09 22.74 -8.61
N GLU A 184 -0.72 23.32 -9.49
CA GLU A 184 -1.33 24.61 -9.23
C GLU A 184 -2.23 24.64 -7.97
N LEU A 185 -2.29 25.81 -7.34
CA LEU A 185 -3.26 26.09 -6.28
C LEU A 185 -4.64 26.25 -6.91
N THR A 186 -5.60 25.47 -6.43
CA THR A 186 -6.96 25.45 -6.99
C THR A 186 -7.95 25.71 -5.85
N PRO A 187 -8.87 26.67 -6.02
CA PRO A 187 -9.92 26.91 -5.05
C PRO A 187 -10.74 25.64 -4.78
N ILE A 188 -11.13 25.48 -3.52
CA ILE A 188 -12.06 24.47 -3.03
C ILE A 188 -13.48 24.97 -3.25
N ILE A 189 -14.33 24.13 -3.81
CA ILE A 189 -15.76 24.41 -3.98
C ILE A 189 -16.60 23.81 -2.83
N GLU A 190 -17.79 24.36 -2.61
CA GLU A 190 -18.72 23.90 -1.58
C GLU A 190 -19.87 23.01 -2.10
N GLY A 191 -20.20 23.06 -3.40
CA GLY A 191 -21.29 22.28 -4.01
C GLY A 191 -20.86 21.50 -5.25
N VAL A 192 -21.37 20.27 -5.41
CA VAL A 192 -21.04 19.38 -6.54
C VAL A 192 -22.30 18.96 -7.29
N VAL A 193 -22.21 19.05 -8.61
CA VAL A 193 -23.24 18.61 -9.57
C VAL A 193 -23.18 17.09 -9.79
N ASP A 194 -24.33 16.48 -10.10
CA ASP A 194 -24.40 15.08 -10.51
C ASP A 194 -23.61 14.84 -11.79
N TYR A 195 -22.93 13.70 -11.85
CA TYR A 195 -22.24 13.22 -13.04
C TYR A 195 -23.25 12.81 -14.10
N LYS A 196 -23.06 13.29 -15.33
CA LYS A 196 -23.82 12.90 -16.52
C LYS A 196 -22.94 12.07 -17.45
N GLU A 197 -23.54 11.12 -18.16
CA GLU A 197 -22.84 10.38 -19.19
C GLU A 197 -22.25 11.36 -20.23
N GLY A 198 -20.93 11.25 -20.48
CA GLY A 198 -20.19 12.15 -21.35
C GLY A 198 -19.41 13.25 -20.63
N ASP A 199 -19.61 13.46 -19.32
CA ASP A 199 -18.83 14.41 -18.54
C ASP A 199 -17.33 14.06 -18.56
N ASN A 200 -16.50 15.09 -18.71
CA ASN A 200 -15.05 14.93 -18.78
C ASN A 200 -14.47 14.65 -17.39
N ILE A 201 -14.24 13.38 -17.09
CA ILE A 201 -13.67 12.95 -15.81
C ILE A 201 -12.25 13.46 -15.57
N ASN A 202 -11.56 14.12 -16.50
CA ASN A 202 -10.26 14.75 -16.26
C ASN A 202 -10.37 16.21 -15.79
N GLN A 203 -11.55 16.83 -15.89
CA GLN A 203 -11.83 18.20 -15.48
C GLN A 203 -12.90 18.21 -14.39
N LEU A 204 -12.48 17.99 -13.15
CA LEU A 204 -13.39 17.87 -12.01
C LEU A 204 -13.21 19.02 -11.03
N GLN A 205 -14.30 19.41 -10.39
CA GLN A 205 -14.27 20.39 -9.31
C GLN A 205 -13.62 19.79 -8.07
N ARG A 206 -12.85 20.61 -7.33
CA ARG A 206 -12.07 20.17 -6.18
C ARG A 206 -12.75 20.49 -4.85
N MET A 207 -12.90 19.50 -3.97
CA MET A 207 -13.53 19.65 -2.67
C MET A 207 -12.66 19.06 -1.55
N THR A 208 -12.78 19.55 -0.32
CA THR A 208 -12.17 18.87 0.84
C THR A 208 -13.04 17.72 1.33
N ALA A 209 -12.42 16.69 1.88
CA ALA A 209 -13.13 15.58 2.50
C ALA A 209 -14.09 16.03 3.63
N ASN A 210 -13.71 17.05 4.41
CA ASN A 210 -14.58 17.58 5.47
C ASN A 210 -15.82 18.27 4.86
N THR A 211 -15.64 19.09 3.83
CA THR A 211 -16.73 19.77 3.12
C THR A 211 -17.69 18.73 2.52
N LEU A 212 -17.15 17.71 1.85
CA LEU A 212 -17.94 16.64 1.27
C LEU A 212 -18.81 15.93 2.31
N ILE A 213 -18.21 15.40 3.37
CA ILE A 213 -18.97 14.68 4.41
C ILE A 213 -19.95 15.61 5.11
N LYS A 214 -19.56 16.86 5.41
CA LYS A 214 -20.46 17.85 6.00
C LYS A 214 -21.69 18.11 5.13
N SER A 215 -21.52 18.22 3.81
CA SER A 215 -22.62 18.46 2.86
C SER A 215 -23.60 17.30 2.75
N LEU A 216 -23.18 16.08 3.10
CA LEU A 216 -24.02 14.88 2.95
C LEU A 216 -24.67 14.42 4.26
N LYS A 217 -24.08 14.72 5.42
CA LYS A 217 -24.46 14.05 6.70
C LYS A 217 -25.88 14.38 7.18
N ASP A 218 -26.38 15.56 6.84
CA ASP A 218 -27.67 16.02 7.34
C ASP A 218 -28.81 15.38 6.53
N GLU A 219 -28.59 15.14 5.24
CA GLU A 219 -29.57 14.54 4.31
C GLU A 219 -29.51 13.01 4.22
N TYR A 220 -28.31 12.41 4.36
CA TYR A 220 -28.09 11.00 4.02
C TYR A 220 -27.50 10.19 5.18
N LYS A 221 -27.80 8.89 5.16
CA LYS A 221 -27.05 7.89 5.91
C LYS A 221 -25.79 7.53 5.12
N ILE A 222 -24.63 7.99 5.60
CA ILE A 222 -23.37 7.86 4.87
C ILE A 222 -22.67 6.54 5.20
N THR A 223 -22.26 5.84 4.13
CA THR A 223 -21.25 4.78 4.17
C THR A 223 -19.99 5.27 3.44
N VAL A 224 -18.81 5.02 4.00
CA VAL A 224 -17.53 5.48 3.43
C VAL A 224 -16.62 4.29 3.16
N LEU A 225 -16.33 4.06 1.89
CA LEU A 225 -15.34 3.11 1.41
C LEU A 225 -14.16 3.90 0.84
N SER A 226 -12.94 3.74 1.32
CA SER A 226 -11.79 4.46 0.76
C SER A 226 -10.61 3.57 0.49
N ASP A 227 -9.79 3.92 -0.50
CA ASP A 227 -8.44 3.39 -0.66
C ASP A 227 -7.42 4.48 -0.43
N MET A 228 -6.66 4.39 0.67
CA MET A 228 -5.56 5.30 0.99
C MET A 228 -6.00 6.76 1.17
N ASP A 229 -7.22 6.97 1.65
CA ASP A 229 -7.77 8.29 1.94
C ASP A 229 -8.07 8.51 3.43
N PRO A 230 -7.01 8.77 4.24
CA PRO A 230 -7.15 9.03 5.66
C PRO A 230 -7.84 10.37 5.91
N ALA A 231 -7.90 11.25 4.92
CA ALA A 231 -8.57 12.53 5.04
C ALA A 231 -10.08 12.31 4.97
N LEU A 232 -10.54 11.48 4.03
CA LEU A 232 -11.93 11.03 3.95
C LEU A 232 -12.35 10.27 5.21
N GLN A 233 -11.55 9.30 5.66
CA GLN A 233 -11.83 8.58 6.91
C GLN A 233 -11.83 9.49 8.14
N LYS A 234 -10.91 10.47 8.21
CA LYS A 234 -10.90 11.49 9.28
C LYS A 234 -12.18 12.31 9.26
N ALA A 235 -12.57 12.78 8.08
CA ALA A 235 -13.73 13.62 7.89
C ALA A 235 -15.00 12.88 8.30
N ALA A 236 -15.16 11.63 7.86
CA ALA A 236 -16.27 10.76 8.23
C ALA A 236 -16.38 10.61 9.76
N LYS A 237 -15.27 10.25 10.43
CA LYS A 237 -15.24 10.14 11.89
C LYS A 237 -15.56 11.45 12.61
N ASN A 238 -14.99 12.57 12.15
CA ASN A 238 -15.22 13.88 12.77
C ASN A 238 -16.69 14.34 12.70
N HIS A 239 -17.44 13.84 11.72
CA HIS A 239 -18.86 14.14 11.54
C HIS A 239 -19.78 13.03 12.06
N GLY A 240 -19.28 12.15 12.93
CA GLY A 240 -20.09 11.18 13.65
C GLY A 240 -20.43 9.90 12.89
N ILE A 241 -19.87 9.67 11.69
CA ILE A 241 -20.11 8.43 10.95
C ILE A 241 -19.46 7.25 11.69
N SER A 242 -20.26 6.23 12.02
CA SER A 242 -19.86 5.14 12.89
C SER A 242 -18.83 4.21 12.24
N ASP A 243 -18.10 3.46 13.08
CA ASP A 243 -17.02 2.56 12.64
C ASP A 243 -17.52 1.41 11.74
N ASN A 244 -18.79 1.02 11.85
CA ASN A 244 -19.40 0.00 11.00
C ASN A 244 -19.85 0.52 9.63
N GLN A 245 -19.90 1.84 9.43
CA GLN A 245 -20.22 2.47 8.14
C GLN A 245 -18.98 2.95 7.41
N ARG A 246 -17.78 2.65 7.92
CA ARG A 246 -16.53 3.15 7.38
C ARG A 246 -15.55 2.01 7.18
N LEU A 247 -15.01 1.92 5.97
CA LEU A 247 -13.99 0.97 5.62
C LEU A 247 -12.88 1.66 4.82
N ASP A 248 -11.68 1.67 5.39
CA ASP A 248 -10.47 1.98 4.63
C ASP A 248 -9.83 0.70 4.18
N GLN A 249 -9.53 0.67 2.88
CA GLN A 249 -9.00 -0.45 2.16
C GLN A 249 -7.51 -0.60 2.44
N GLN A 250 -6.80 0.52 2.57
CA GLN A 250 -5.36 0.53 2.76
C GLN A 250 -4.95 1.31 3.99
N ASN A 251 -3.83 0.88 4.53
CA ASN A 251 -3.39 1.28 5.83
C ASN A 251 -2.19 2.23 5.70
N HIS A 252 -2.21 3.29 6.51
CA HIS A 252 -1.24 4.36 6.62
C HIS A 252 -0.07 4.05 7.56
N ALA A 253 1.04 3.53 7.03
CA ALA A 253 2.31 3.56 7.79
C ALA A 253 2.92 4.98 7.83
N ILE A 254 2.39 5.83 8.72
CA ILE A 254 3.08 7.10 9.02
C ILE A 254 4.13 6.83 10.11
N LEU A 255 5.38 6.71 9.64
CA LEU A 255 6.65 7.06 10.29
C LEU A 255 7.13 6.14 11.41
N LEU A 256 7.58 4.94 11.02
CA LEU A 256 8.39 4.10 11.89
C LEU A 256 9.86 4.51 11.75
N ASP A 257 10.50 4.79 12.88
CA ASP A 257 11.96 4.78 12.95
C ASP A 257 12.41 3.31 12.96
N LEU A 258 12.81 2.80 11.80
CA LEU A 258 13.19 1.39 11.63
C LEU A 258 14.40 0.96 12.45
N GLU A 259 15.14 1.91 13.03
CA GLU A 259 16.32 1.67 13.86
C GLU A 259 16.03 1.80 15.36
N ASN A 260 14.86 2.35 15.74
CA ASN A 260 14.50 2.58 17.13
C ASN A 260 13.32 1.69 17.58
N THR A 261 13.64 0.59 18.26
CA THR A 261 12.65 -0.36 18.79
C THR A 261 11.73 0.24 19.85
N ASN A 262 12.13 1.33 20.50
CA ASN A 262 11.33 1.95 21.57
C ASN A 262 10.14 2.75 21.03
N HIS A 263 10.17 3.15 19.76
CA HIS A 263 9.09 3.90 19.10
C HIS A 263 8.14 3.02 18.28
N ASN A 264 8.51 1.75 18.06
CA ASN A 264 7.72 0.81 17.28
C ASN A 264 7.18 -0.29 18.20
N LEU A 265 5.93 -0.11 18.68
CA LEU A 265 5.25 -1.02 19.61
C LEU A 265 5.24 -2.49 19.16
N ASN A 266 5.46 -2.78 17.86
CA ASN A 266 5.77 -4.10 17.35
C ASN A 266 6.45 -4.02 15.96
N MET A 267 7.79 -3.98 15.88
CA MET A 267 8.50 -3.79 14.61
C MET A 267 8.20 -4.86 13.54
N LYS A 268 7.94 -6.13 13.93
CA LYS A 268 7.57 -7.20 12.98
C LYS A 268 6.18 -6.94 12.40
N ASN A 269 5.22 -6.61 13.27
CA ASN A 269 3.86 -6.37 12.81
C ASN A 269 3.68 -5.00 12.19
N ALA A 270 4.43 -3.96 12.56
CA ALA A 270 4.28 -2.62 12.00
C ALA A 270 4.87 -2.48 10.58
N VAL A 271 5.78 -3.38 10.21
CA VAL A 271 6.31 -3.47 8.84
C VAL A 271 5.40 -4.31 7.94
N LEU A 272 4.70 -5.31 8.49
CA LEU A 272 3.73 -6.11 7.74
C LEU A 272 2.35 -5.42 7.70
N ALA A 273 1.89 -4.98 8.86
CA ALA A 273 0.70 -4.18 9.07
C ALA A 273 1.13 -2.78 8.69
N LYS A 274 0.99 -2.48 7.41
CA LYS A 274 0.55 -1.15 7.00
C LYS A 274 -0.48 -0.72 8.08
N VAL A 275 -0.34 0.42 8.76
CA VAL A 275 -1.11 0.73 9.99
C VAL A 275 -2.47 1.33 9.63
N LEU A 276 -3.60 0.65 9.86
CA LEU A 276 -4.94 1.25 9.65
C LEU A 276 -4.98 2.61 10.33
N GLY A 277 -5.86 3.49 9.86
CA GLY A 277 -6.02 4.86 10.36
C GLY A 277 -6.14 5.00 11.89
N GLY A 278 -6.31 3.89 12.63
CA GLY A 278 -6.31 3.82 14.09
C GLY A 278 -7.57 4.45 14.67
N ARG A 279 -8.63 4.49 13.84
CA ARG A 279 -9.85 5.25 14.07
C ARG A 279 -11.09 4.37 14.00
N GLY A 280 -10.93 3.05 13.98
CA GLY A 280 -12.04 2.10 14.01
C GLY A 280 -12.17 1.22 12.77
N GLU A 281 -11.32 1.41 11.76
CA GLU A 281 -11.38 0.73 10.47
C GLU A 281 -11.30 -0.80 10.61
N LYS A 282 -11.92 -1.52 9.67
CA LYS A 282 -12.25 -2.95 9.78
C LYS A 282 -11.50 -3.89 8.82
N ILE A 283 -10.32 -3.58 8.27
CA ILE A 283 -9.59 -4.57 7.43
C ILE A 283 -8.09 -4.57 7.67
N SER A 284 -7.51 -5.71 8.05
CA SER A 284 -6.05 -5.89 8.05
C SER A 284 -5.56 -6.32 6.66
N HIS A 285 -4.60 -5.56 6.11
CA HIS A 285 -4.10 -5.80 4.75
C HIS A 285 -3.19 -7.03 4.61
N ILE A 286 -2.64 -7.54 5.71
CA ILE A 286 -1.63 -8.61 5.72
C ILE A 286 -2.23 -9.97 5.35
N SER A 287 -3.42 -10.28 5.87
CA SER A 287 -4.07 -11.58 5.63
C SER A 287 -4.70 -11.67 4.24
N LEU A 288 -5.06 -10.53 3.64
CA LEU A 288 -6.02 -10.51 2.52
C LEU A 288 -5.43 -10.18 1.15
N GLY A 289 -4.27 -9.52 1.09
CA GLY A 289 -3.65 -9.11 -0.18
C GLY A 289 -3.17 -10.26 -1.07
N GLY A 290 -3.16 -11.50 -0.56
CA GLY A 290 -2.65 -12.67 -1.27
C GLY A 290 -3.65 -13.44 -2.14
N LYS A 291 -4.91 -13.00 -2.25
CA LYS A 291 -5.95 -13.77 -2.94
C LYS A 291 -6.55 -13.08 -4.17
N ASN A 292 -6.23 -11.81 -4.43
CA ASN A 292 -7.02 -10.97 -5.33
C ASN A 292 -6.89 -11.35 -6.81
N THR A 293 -5.69 -11.77 -7.22
CA THR A 293 -5.46 -12.25 -8.59
C THR A 293 -5.84 -13.73 -8.76
N LEU A 294 -6.15 -14.43 -7.66
CA LEU A 294 -6.48 -15.84 -7.67
C LEU A 294 -7.88 -16.12 -8.24
N ALA A 295 -8.83 -15.19 -8.12
CA ALA A 295 -10.12 -15.30 -8.81
C ALA A 295 -9.93 -15.31 -10.34
N GLY A 296 -9.06 -14.45 -10.84
CA GLY A 296 -8.65 -14.47 -12.25
C GLY A 296 -7.92 -15.76 -12.63
N ALA A 297 -7.07 -16.28 -11.74
CA ALA A 297 -6.40 -17.56 -11.94
C ALA A 297 -7.37 -18.76 -11.94
N LEU A 298 -8.46 -18.71 -11.16
CA LEU A 298 -9.54 -19.72 -11.19
C LEU A 298 -10.26 -19.70 -12.54
N SER A 299 -10.62 -18.51 -13.04
CA SER A 299 -11.21 -18.38 -14.38
C SER A 299 -10.27 -18.92 -15.45
N THR A 300 -8.97 -18.60 -15.38
CA THR A 300 -7.96 -19.18 -16.28
C THR A 300 -7.89 -20.70 -16.13
N LEU A 301 -7.88 -21.25 -14.92
CA LEU A 301 -7.86 -22.70 -14.69
C LEU A 301 -9.06 -23.39 -15.35
N ASN A 302 -10.25 -22.82 -15.22
CA ASN A 302 -11.48 -23.35 -15.80
C ASN A 302 -11.48 -23.36 -17.35
N GLN A 303 -10.65 -22.53 -18.00
CA GLN A 303 -10.45 -22.57 -19.45
C GLN A 303 -9.58 -23.75 -19.91
N PHE A 304 -8.72 -24.28 -19.04
CA PHE A 304 -7.83 -25.41 -19.35
C PHE A 304 -8.37 -26.76 -18.85
N GLY A 305 -9.27 -26.76 -17.87
CA GLY A 305 -9.86 -27.99 -17.35
C GLY A 305 -10.95 -27.76 -16.30
N ASP A 306 -11.85 -28.72 -16.20
CA ASP A 306 -12.93 -28.76 -15.21
C ASP A 306 -12.47 -29.34 -13.86
N LYS A 307 -13.41 -29.57 -12.93
CA LYS A 307 -13.12 -30.13 -11.60
C LYS A 307 -12.58 -31.57 -11.66
N ASN A 308 -12.80 -32.29 -12.77
CA ASN A 308 -12.44 -33.69 -12.96
C ASN A 308 -11.13 -33.88 -13.75
N SER A 309 -10.65 -32.82 -14.39
CA SER A 309 -9.42 -32.83 -15.19
C SER A 309 -8.19 -33.14 -14.34
N LYS A 310 -7.27 -33.96 -14.86
CA LYS A 310 -5.98 -34.21 -14.21
C LYS A 310 -5.10 -32.96 -14.32
N MET A 311 -4.40 -32.61 -13.23
CA MET A 311 -3.54 -31.43 -13.24
C MET A 311 -2.33 -31.55 -14.16
N GLU A 312 -1.88 -32.77 -14.42
CA GLU A 312 -0.84 -33.01 -15.40
C GLU A 312 -1.25 -32.50 -16.78
N ASP A 313 -2.47 -32.83 -17.22
CA ASP A 313 -3.01 -32.39 -18.51
C ASP A 313 -3.18 -30.87 -18.58
N VAL A 314 -3.76 -30.29 -17.52
CA VAL A 314 -3.90 -28.82 -17.40
C VAL A 314 -2.54 -28.14 -17.46
N ARG A 315 -1.54 -28.64 -16.72
CA ARG A 315 -0.19 -28.07 -16.71
C ARG A 315 0.46 -28.22 -18.07
N ASN A 316 0.37 -29.38 -18.70
CA ASN A 316 0.93 -29.64 -20.03
C ASN A 316 0.34 -28.66 -21.05
N ALA A 317 -0.97 -28.42 -21.03
CA ALA A 317 -1.61 -27.42 -21.88
C ALA A 317 -1.10 -25.99 -21.61
N ILE A 318 -0.89 -25.63 -20.34
CA ILE A 318 -0.31 -24.32 -19.99
C ILE A 318 1.16 -24.22 -20.44
N TYR A 319 1.96 -25.29 -20.27
CA TYR A 319 3.34 -25.35 -20.77
C TYR A 319 3.41 -25.19 -22.29
N GLU A 320 2.47 -25.81 -23.03
CA GLU A 320 2.34 -25.62 -24.48
C GLU A 320 2.04 -24.16 -24.83
N LYS A 321 1.08 -23.53 -24.15
CA LYS A 321 0.78 -22.10 -24.36
C LYS A 321 1.99 -21.20 -24.09
N ILE A 322 2.71 -21.45 -23.00
CA ILE A 322 3.93 -20.72 -22.67
C ILE A 322 5.02 -20.96 -23.72
N PHE A 323 5.19 -22.20 -24.18
CA PHE A 323 6.17 -22.58 -25.19
C PHE A 323 5.90 -21.88 -26.53
N ASN A 324 4.63 -21.86 -26.97
CA ASN A 324 4.22 -21.24 -28.23
C ASN A 324 4.37 -19.71 -28.21
N ALA A 325 4.25 -19.08 -27.05
CA ALA A 325 4.50 -17.65 -26.88
C ALA A 325 5.98 -17.29 -26.73
N ALA A 326 6.89 -18.28 -26.66
CA ALA A 326 8.29 -18.05 -26.31
C ALA A 326 9.19 -17.74 -27.51
N THR A 327 9.92 -16.64 -27.41
CA THR A 327 10.96 -16.23 -28.35
C THR A 327 12.31 -16.82 -27.95
N ASN A 328 13.12 -17.26 -28.92
CA ASN A 328 14.46 -17.73 -28.58
C ASN A 328 15.32 -16.54 -28.13
N ALA A 329 16.17 -16.78 -27.14
CA ALA A 329 17.07 -15.76 -26.59
C ALA A 329 17.98 -15.07 -27.63
N ASN A 330 18.25 -15.72 -28.77
CA ASN A 330 19.06 -15.15 -29.86
C ASN A 330 18.29 -14.14 -30.72
N ASP A 331 16.95 -14.21 -30.71
CA ASP A 331 16.09 -13.44 -31.61
C ASP A 331 15.60 -12.14 -30.94
N ILE A 332 15.99 -11.91 -29.68
CA ILE A 332 15.57 -10.74 -28.88
C ILE A 332 16.53 -9.58 -29.13
N ASN A 333 15.99 -8.45 -29.58
CA ASN A 333 16.76 -7.23 -29.78
C ASN A 333 17.06 -6.54 -28.44
N HIS A 334 18.34 -6.33 -28.14
CA HIS A 334 18.83 -5.81 -26.86
C HIS A 334 18.76 -4.29 -26.70
N GLN A 335 18.33 -3.55 -27.72
CA GLN A 335 18.42 -2.08 -27.74
C GLN A 335 17.18 -1.34 -27.21
N GLU A 336 16.16 -2.06 -26.71
CA GLU A 336 14.93 -1.41 -26.24
C GLU A 336 15.17 -0.55 -24.98
N LYS A 337 14.72 0.71 -25.06
CA LYS A 337 14.70 1.64 -23.91
C LYS A 337 13.58 1.30 -22.92
N SER A 338 12.52 0.65 -23.37
CA SER A 338 11.39 0.17 -22.57
C SER A 338 11.69 -1.16 -21.87
N ALA A 339 10.96 -1.47 -20.81
CA ALA A 339 11.04 -2.78 -20.16
C ALA A 339 10.50 -3.87 -21.11
N TYR A 340 11.29 -4.92 -21.32
CA TYR A 340 10.90 -6.05 -22.15
C TYR A 340 9.68 -6.79 -21.58
N VAL A 341 8.76 -7.17 -22.46
CA VAL A 341 7.54 -7.93 -22.16
C VAL A 341 7.49 -9.14 -23.09
N GLY A 342 7.32 -10.34 -22.54
CA GLY A 342 7.26 -11.57 -23.34
C GLY A 342 7.91 -12.77 -22.69
N VAL A 343 7.93 -13.90 -23.39
CA VAL A 343 8.49 -15.17 -22.93
C VAL A 343 9.80 -15.48 -23.64
N VAL A 344 10.82 -15.90 -22.89
CA VAL A 344 12.18 -16.17 -23.39
C VAL A 344 12.56 -17.62 -23.17
N LYS A 345 13.00 -18.30 -24.23
CA LYS A 345 13.50 -19.69 -24.19
C LYS A 345 14.88 -19.86 -24.83
N SER A 346 15.52 -21.00 -24.55
CA SER A 346 16.70 -21.43 -25.29
C SER A 346 16.29 -22.05 -26.63
N LYS A 347 17.15 -21.96 -27.65
CA LYS A 347 16.95 -22.69 -28.91
C LYS A 347 16.96 -24.21 -28.72
N ASN A 348 17.51 -24.71 -27.61
CA ASN A 348 17.63 -26.14 -27.32
C ASN A 348 16.35 -26.73 -26.70
N LEU A 349 15.28 -25.92 -26.58
CA LEU A 349 13.96 -26.37 -26.17
C LEU A 349 13.11 -26.48 -27.43
N ASP A 350 12.91 -27.73 -27.88
CA ASP A 350 12.22 -28.05 -29.13
C ASP A 350 10.73 -28.31 -28.92
N LYS A 351 10.34 -28.74 -27.71
CA LYS A 351 8.95 -28.96 -27.32
C LYS A 351 8.70 -28.57 -25.85
N SER A 352 7.43 -28.37 -25.50
CA SER A 352 7.03 -27.94 -24.15
C SER A 352 7.48 -28.92 -23.05
N SER A 353 7.53 -30.22 -23.35
CA SER A 353 7.95 -31.26 -22.40
C SER A 353 9.38 -31.06 -21.89
N ASP A 354 10.24 -30.43 -22.70
CA ASP A 354 11.66 -30.22 -22.40
C ASP A 354 11.88 -29.14 -21.34
N ILE A 355 10.88 -28.28 -21.11
CA ILE A 355 10.93 -27.21 -20.12
C ILE A 355 11.00 -27.82 -18.73
N LYS A 356 12.13 -27.75 -18.02
CA LYS A 356 12.21 -28.29 -16.65
C LYS A 356 11.54 -27.41 -15.60
N ASN A 357 11.50 -26.10 -15.83
CA ASN A 357 10.89 -25.14 -14.91
C ASN A 357 10.61 -23.81 -15.63
N VAL A 358 9.68 -23.03 -15.08
CA VAL A 358 9.37 -21.66 -15.52
C VAL A 358 9.79 -20.68 -14.42
N ILE A 359 10.26 -19.50 -14.81
CA ILE A 359 10.55 -18.39 -13.91
C ILE A 359 9.78 -17.15 -14.36
N TYR A 360 8.83 -16.69 -13.55
CA TYR A 360 8.10 -15.45 -13.77
C TYR A 360 8.87 -14.24 -13.22
N ILE A 361 8.93 -13.15 -13.98
CA ILE A 361 9.77 -11.98 -13.69
C ILE A 361 8.93 -10.71 -13.71
N TYR A 362 8.84 -10.07 -12.55
CA TYR A 362 8.24 -8.75 -12.34
C TYR A 362 9.22 -7.84 -11.59
N ALA A 363 10.05 -7.09 -12.32
CA ALA A 363 11.24 -6.46 -11.77
C ALA A 363 11.43 -4.96 -12.09
N HIS A 364 10.42 -4.28 -12.62
CA HIS A 364 10.45 -2.84 -12.97
C HIS A 364 11.77 -2.43 -13.70
N ASN A 365 12.52 -1.42 -13.22
CA ASN A 365 13.81 -1.00 -13.82
C ASN A 365 14.87 -2.10 -13.94
N LYS A 366 14.77 -3.19 -13.19
CA LYS A 366 15.72 -4.31 -13.27
C LYS A 366 15.39 -5.30 -14.39
N THR A 367 14.23 -5.18 -15.04
CA THR A 367 13.74 -6.10 -16.09
C THR A 367 14.78 -6.31 -17.18
N ASN A 368 15.26 -5.24 -17.83
CA ASN A 368 16.24 -5.37 -18.92
C ASN A 368 17.62 -5.83 -18.43
N THR A 369 18.00 -5.46 -17.20
CA THR A 369 19.25 -5.95 -16.58
C THR A 369 19.20 -7.46 -16.36
N ILE A 370 18.05 -7.98 -15.93
CA ILE A 370 17.79 -9.40 -15.72
C ILE A 370 17.73 -10.13 -17.06
N LEU A 371 17.01 -9.58 -18.05
CA LEU A 371 16.93 -10.10 -19.42
C LEU A 371 18.32 -10.29 -20.03
N ASN A 372 19.13 -9.23 -20.08
CA ASN A 372 20.47 -9.28 -20.64
C ASN A 372 21.36 -10.30 -19.92
N TYR A 373 21.17 -10.48 -18.63
CA TYR A 373 21.88 -11.50 -17.87
C TYR A 373 21.45 -12.92 -18.24
N ILE A 374 20.14 -13.16 -18.38
CA ILE A 374 19.56 -14.45 -18.75
C ILE A 374 19.97 -14.82 -20.17
N ILE A 375 19.84 -13.93 -21.16
CA ILE A 375 20.24 -14.19 -22.54
C ILE A 375 21.72 -14.56 -22.63
N LYS A 376 22.59 -13.78 -21.95
CA LYS A 376 24.03 -14.10 -21.87
C LYS A 376 24.29 -15.50 -21.30
N LYS A 377 23.48 -15.94 -20.34
CA LYS A 377 23.61 -17.25 -19.70
C LYS A 377 23.08 -18.39 -20.56
N ILE A 378 21.95 -18.19 -21.24
CA ILE A 378 21.40 -19.14 -22.22
C ILE A 378 22.38 -19.35 -23.37
N ASN A 379 22.98 -18.27 -23.88
CA ASN A 379 23.86 -18.32 -25.05
C ASN A 379 25.30 -18.73 -24.69
N SER A 380 25.60 -18.89 -23.41
CA SER A 380 26.93 -19.30 -22.95
C SER A 380 27.22 -20.76 -23.32
N LYS A 381 28.44 -21.03 -23.80
CA LYS A 381 28.96 -22.39 -24.01
C LYS A 381 29.33 -23.11 -22.71
N ASP A 382 29.36 -22.41 -21.57
CA ASP A 382 29.72 -23.00 -20.27
C ASP A 382 28.61 -23.93 -19.75
N ASN A 383 28.96 -25.21 -19.57
CA ASN A 383 28.07 -26.26 -19.05
C ASN A 383 27.51 -25.94 -17.66
N LYS A 384 28.17 -25.07 -16.88
CA LYS A 384 27.65 -24.59 -15.58
C LYS A 384 26.38 -23.74 -15.72
N ASN A 385 25.97 -23.39 -16.94
CA ASN A 385 24.75 -22.64 -17.25
C ASN A 385 23.65 -23.52 -17.90
N LYS A 386 23.77 -24.86 -17.85
CA LYS A 386 22.75 -25.79 -18.38
C LYS A 386 21.35 -25.52 -17.81
N ASP A 387 21.25 -25.12 -16.55
CA ASP A 387 19.98 -24.78 -15.89
C ASP A 387 19.26 -23.56 -16.48
N TYR A 388 19.96 -22.70 -17.21
CA TYR A 388 19.30 -21.62 -17.95
C TYR A 388 18.73 -22.11 -19.28
N LYS A 389 19.33 -23.14 -19.88
CA LYS A 389 18.95 -23.65 -21.20
C LYS A 389 17.71 -24.53 -21.17
N ASN A 390 17.39 -25.11 -20.00
CA ASN A 390 16.25 -25.99 -19.81
C ASN A 390 15.09 -25.31 -19.07
N LYS A 391 15.11 -23.98 -18.92
CA LYS A 391 14.05 -23.19 -18.28
C LYS A 391 13.50 -22.14 -19.24
N VAL A 392 12.26 -21.72 -18.98
CA VAL A 392 11.61 -20.63 -19.69
C VAL A 392 11.41 -19.45 -18.73
N PHE A 393 11.59 -18.24 -19.23
CA PHE A 393 11.52 -17.01 -18.44
C PHE A 393 10.39 -16.12 -18.96
N ILE A 394 9.41 -15.82 -18.11
CA ILE A 394 8.25 -14.98 -18.46
C ILE A 394 8.49 -13.58 -17.90
N PHE A 395 8.62 -12.58 -18.76
CA PHE A 395 8.73 -11.17 -18.36
C PHE A 395 7.34 -10.52 -18.37
N CYS A 396 6.92 -10.05 -17.20
CA CYS A 396 5.59 -9.49 -17.00
C CYS A 396 5.35 -8.25 -17.86
N GLY A 397 4.15 -8.19 -18.45
CA GLY A 397 3.57 -6.99 -19.04
C GLY A 397 2.34 -7.33 -19.88
N PRO A 398 1.61 -6.31 -20.37
CA PRO A 398 0.47 -6.52 -21.27
C PRO A 398 0.88 -7.33 -22.50
N GLY A 399 0.14 -8.40 -22.79
CA GLY A 399 0.41 -9.24 -23.97
C GLY A 399 1.64 -10.14 -23.87
N ALA A 400 2.26 -10.30 -22.70
CA ALA A 400 3.42 -11.18 -22.52
C ALA A 400 3.15 -12.63 -23.01
N ILE A 401 1.92 -13.10 -22.82
CA ILE A 401 1.36 -14.29 -23.44
C ILE A 401 0.04 -13.82 -24.08
N PRO A 402 -0.16 -13.97 -25.40
CA PRO A 402 -1.41 -13.57 -26.05
C PRO A 402 -2.64 -14.19 -25.37
N ASP A 403 -3.71 -13.41 -25.24
CA ASP A 403 -5.03 -13.82 -24.69
C ASP A 403 -5.06 -14.26 -23.22
N TYR A 404 -3.91 -14.38 -22.54
CA TYR A 404 -3.83 -14.84 -21.16
C TYR A 404 -3.07 -13.88 -20.25
N ASN A 405 -3.47 -13.84 -18.99
CA ASN A 405 -2.65 -13.20 -17.96
C ASN A 405 -1.47 -14.13 -17.59
N ALA A 406 -0.26 -13.73 -17.98
CA ALA A 406 0.94 -14.53 -17.79
C ALA A 406 1.26 -14.85 -16.31
N MET A 407 0.84 -13.99 -15.38
CA MET A 407 0.99 -14.22 -13.94
C MET A 407 0.08 -15.35 -13.45
N HIS A 408 -1.16 -15.40 -13.95
CA HIS A 408 -2.11 -16.47 -13.59
C HIS A 408 -1.60 -17.82 -14.07
N LEU A 409 -1.13 -17.91 -15.33
CA LEU A 409 -0.52 -19.12 -15.86
C LEU A 409 0.69 -19.58 -15.02
N ALA A 410 1.54 -18.64 -14.59
CA ALA A 410 2.67 -18.92 -13.72
C ALA A 410 2.25 -19.50 -12.36
N TYR A 411 1.16 -19.01 -11.75
CA TYR A 411 0.62 -19.57 -10.50
C TYR A 411 0.11 -21.01 -10.68
N LEU A 412 -0.60 -21.28 -11.78
CA LEU A 412 -1.22 -22.59 -12.03
C LEU A 412 -0.18 -23.71 -12.24
N ILE A 413 1.01 -23.38 -12.72
CA ILE A 413 2.13 -24.32 -12.89
C ILE A 413 3.16 -24.27 -11.75
N ASP A 414 2.90 -23.52 -10.68
CA ASP A 414 3.81 -23.34 -9.53
C ASP A 414 5.22 -22.87 -9.96
N ALA A 415 5.27 -21.88 -10.86
CA ALA A 415 6.51 -21.33 -11.38
C ALA A 415 7.33 -20.60 -10.29
N ASP A 416 8.66 -20.67 -10.40
CA ASP A 416 9.55 -19.83 -9.58
C ASP A 416 9.35 -18.34 -9.96
N GLY A 417 9.71 -17.43 -9.04
CA GLY A 417 9.50 -16.00 -9.22
C GLY A 417 10.74 -15.14 -8.97
N ILE A 418 10.91 -14.09 -9.77
CA ILE A 418 11.70 -12.91 -9.44
C ILE A 418 10.73 -11.75 -9.38
N THR A 419 10.41 -11.26 -8.19
CA THR A 419 9.46 -10.17 -8.02
C THR A 419 10.04 -9.02 -7.24
N THR A 420 9.59 -7.82 -7.56
CA THR A 420 9.77 -6.66 -6.73
C THR A 420 8.93 -6.78 -5.45
N SER A 421 9.54 -6.49 -4.30
CA SER A 421 8.89 -6.48 -3.00
C SER A 421 7.81 -5.40 -2.94
N GLY A 422 6.60 -5.76 -2.52
CA GLY A 422 5.44 -4.85 -2.50
C GLY A 422 4.47 -5.00 -3.66
N ALA A 423 4.84 -5.78 -4.68
CA ALA A 423 3.88 -6.28 -5.66
C ALA A 423 2.95 -7.31 -5.00
N GLY A 424 1.69 -7.39 -5.46
CA GLY A 424 0.70 -8.37 -4.97
C GLY A 424 1.23 -9.81 -4.95
N THR A 425 2.16 -10.11 -5.86
CA THR A 425 2.86 -11.39 -6.04
C THR A 425 3.51 -11.94 -4.78
N SER A 426 3.95 -11.09 -3.85
CA SER A 426 4.55 -11.57 -2.58
C SER A 426 3.50 -12.10 -1.61
N GLY A 427 2.30 -11.51 -1.59
CA GLY A 427 1.18 -11.99 -0.79
C GLY A 427 0.59 -13.27 -1.36
N GLU A 428 0.44 -13.33 -2.69
CA GLU A 428 -0.07 -14.52 -3.40
C GLU A 428 0.87 -15.71 -3.24
N PHE A 429 2.17 -15.45 -3.29
CA PHE A 429 3.19 -16.44 -2.96
C PHE A 429 3.00 -17.04 -1.55
N VAL A 430 2.91 -16.20 -0.51
CA VAL A 430 2.69 -16.69 0.87
C VAL A 430 1.40 -17.49 0.98
N TYR A 431 0.32 -17.00 0.36
CA TYR A 431 -0.99 -17.65 0.40
C TYR A 431 -0.98 -19.03 -0.26
N LEU A 432 -0.43 -19.14 -1.47
CA LEU A 432 -0.37 -20.42 -2.20
C LEU A 432 0.54 -21.43 -1.49
N HIS A 433 1.63 -20.99 -0.85
CA HIS A 433 2.47 -21.88 -0.04
C HIS A 433 1.70 -22.42 1.18
N LYS A 434 0.94 -21.57 1.86
CA LYS A 434 0.17 -21.96 3.04
C LYS A 434 -1.05 -22.85 2.70
N ASN A 435 -1.78 -22.53 1.63
CA ASN A 435 -3.10 -23.12 1.38
C ASN A 435 -3.14 -24.07 0.17
N ALA A 436 -2.33 -23.82 -0.87
CA ALA A 436 -2.24 -24.70 -2.03
C ALA A 436 -1.08 -25.70 -1.93
N GLY A 437 -0.18 -25.55 -0.95
CA GLY A 437 1.03 -26.36 -0.83
C GLY A 437 2.04 -26.11 -1.95
N ALA A 438 2.02 -24.90 -2.53
CA ALA A 438 2.98 -24.47 -3.53
C ALA A 438 4.42 -24.68 -3.04
N LYS A 439 5.31 -25.01 -3.96
CA LYS A 439 6.72 -25.25 -3.66
C LYS A 439 7.64 -24.25 -4.36
N SER A 440 7.13 -23.46 -5.31
CA SER A 440 7.84 -22.38 -6.00
C SER A 440 8.79 -21.57 -5.12
N ASN A 441 9.90 -21.14 -5.70
CA ASN A 441 10.92 -20.35 -5.05
C ASN A 441 10.81 -18.88 -5.46
N LEU A 442 11.09 -17.97 -4.53
CA LEU A 442 10.96 -16.53 -4.78
C LEU A 442 12.28 -15.79 -4.52
N LEU A 443 12.72 -15.04 -5.51
CA LEU A 443 13.69 -13.94 -5.36
C LEU A 443 12.93 -12.63 -5.24
N SER A 444 12.80 -12.15 -4.01
CA SER A 444 12.16 -10.86 -3.70
C SER A 444 13.21 -9.74 -3.76
N LEU A 445 13.02 -8.81 -4.72
CA LEU A 445 13.89 -7.68 -5.02
C LEU A 445 13.34 -6.42 -4.35
N PRO A 446 14.08 -5.76 -3.46
CA PRO A 446 13.61 -4.50 -2.88
C PRO A 446 13.44 -3.42 -3.96
N ILE A 447 12.40 -2.58 -3.78
CA ILE A 447 12.24 -1.31 -4.51
C ILE A 447 13.31 -0.35 -4.00
N GLU A 448 14.11 0.17 -4.91
CA GLU A 448 15.17 1.10 -4.54
C GLU A 448 14.58 2.41 -4.05
N GLY A 449 15.00 2.84 -2.86
CA GLY A 449 14.50 4.08 -2.26
C GLY A 449 13.14 3.97 -1.58
N HIS A 450 12.63 2.74 -1.38
CA HIS A 450 11.38 2.47 -0.66
C HIS A 450 11.65 1.59 0.57
N ASN A 451 11.86 2.21 1.73
CA ASN A 451 12.37 1.48 2.92
C ASN A 451 11.38 0.44 3.45
N GLU A 452 10.08 0.69 3.29
CA GLU A 452 9.01 -0.22 3.71
C GLU A 452 9.12 -1.56 2.98
N GLN A 453 9.19 -1.51 1.65
CA GLN A 453 9.30 -2.73 0.83
C GLN A 453 10.61 -3.46 1.07
N GLU A 454 11.69 -2.71 1.30
CA GLU A 454 12.94 -3.29 1.77
C GLU A 454 12.75 -4.10 3.06
N LYS A 455 11.93 -3.65 4.02
CA LYS A 455 11.70 -4.32 5.31
C LYS A 455 10.67 -5.45 5.25
N ILE A 456 9.58 -5.30 4.48
CA ILE A 456 8.59 -6.37 4.23
C ILE A 456 9.31 -7.62 3.74
N THR A 457 10.24 -7.42 2.81
CA THR A 457 11.12 -8.46 2.29
C THR A 457 11.78 -9.27 3.42
N ASP A 458 12.39 -8.64 4.43
CA ASP A 458 13.07 -9.35 5.53
C ASP A 458 12.11 -10.17 6.36
N ILE A 459 10.88 -9.70 6.49
CA ILE A 459 9.89 -10.42 7.30
C ILE A 459 9.44 -11.66 6.54
N LEU A 460 9.24 -11.58 5.23
CA LEU A 460 9.00 -12.76 4.39
C LEU A 460 10.14 -13.78 4.47
N TYR A 461 11.40 -13.33 4.61
CA TYR A 461 12.55 -14.21 4.86
C TYR A 461 12.53 -14.88 6.24
N LYS A 462 11.78 -14.34 7.20
CA LYS A 462 11.65 -14.89 8.57
C LYS A 462 10.37 -15.69 8.77
N ASP A 463 9.44 -15.66 7.82
CA ASP A 463 8.17 -16.40 7.92
C ASP A 463 8.41 -17.90 7.81
N ILE A 464 7.82 -18.68 8.72
CA ILE A 464 8.06 -20.11 8.84
C ILE A 464 7.60 -20.91 7.62
N ASN A 465 6.57 -20.42 6.90
CA ASN A 465 6.02 -21.10 5.74
C ASN A 465 6.86 -20.83 4.48
N THR A 466 7.38 -19.60 4.32
CA THR A 466 8.06 -19.20 3.08
C THR A 466 9.58 -19.20 3.13
N ASN A 467 10.21 -19.10 4.32
CA ASN A 467 11.67 -18.90 4.45
C ASN A 467 12.49 -19.90 3.60
N LYS A 468 12.15 -21.19 3.61
CA LYS A 468 12.89 -22.22 2.86
C LYS A 468 12.89 -22.02 1.33
N TYR A 469 11.86 -21.34 0.82
CA TYR A 469 11.64 -21.07 -0.60
C TYR A 469 12.22 -19.74 -1.08
N MET A 470 12.59 -18.84 -0.16
CA MET A 470 13.14 -17.53 -0.50
C MET A 470 14.63 -17.57 -0.92
N VAL A 471 15.03 -16.66 -1.83
CA VAL A 471 16.39 -16.54 -2.36
C VAL A 471 16.87 -15.08 -2.31
N PRO A 472 18.03 -14.74 -1.69
CA PRO A 472 18.95 -15.59 -0.94
C PRO A 472 18.52 -15.73 0.53
N LYS A 473 18.67 -16.93 1.11
CA LYS A 473 18.41 -17.21 2.54
C LYS A 473 19.14 -16.31 3.56
N ASN A 474 20.16 -15.53 3.17
CA ASN A 474 20.96 -14.71 4.09
C ASN A 474 21.28 -13.32 3.52
N ARG A 475 21.04 -12.28 4.33
CA ARG A 475 20.82 -10.89 3.90
C ARG A 475 21.99 -9.91 4.15
N LYS A 476 23.21 -10.36 4.48
CA LYS A 476 24.35 -9.45 4.72
C LYS A 476 24.89 -8.81 3.42
N ILE A 477 24.07 -8.03 2.73
CA ILE A 477 24.46 -7.35 1.49
C ILE A 477 23.96 -5.91 1.56
N LYS A 478 24.70 -5.08 2.30
CA LYS A 478 24.76 -3.64 2.05
C LYS A 478 25.86 -3.45 0.99
N ASN A 479 25.46 -3.16 -0.26
CA ASN A 479 26.28 -2.70 -1.39
C ASN A 479 27.06 -3.74 -2.25
N SER A 480 26.47 -4.13 -3.39
CA SER A 480 26.96 -3.91 -4.77
C SER A 480 25.89 -4.43 -5.77
N LYS A 481 25.00 -3.55 -6.22
CA LYS A 481 23.64 -3.90 -6.70
C LYS A 481 23.60 -4.96 -7.83
N ILE A 482 24.52 -4.91 -8.80
CA ILE A 482 24.48 -5.81 -9.97
C ILE A 482 25.12 -7.18 -9.71
N LYS A 483 26.28 -7.24 -9.02
CA LYS A 483 26.99 -8.50 -8.77
C LYS A 483 26.16 -9.43 -7.89
N TYR A 484 25.51 -8.89 -6.87
CA TYR A 484 24.64 -9.66 -5.98
C TYR A 484 23.31 -10.04 -6.64
N LEU A 485 22.72 -9.16 -7.45
CA LEU A 485 21.55 -9.51 -8.27
C LEU A 485 21.86 -10.74 -9.13
N LYS A 486 22.96 -10.72 -9.90
CA LYS A 486 23.42 -11.85 -10.71
C LYS A 486 23.65 -13.12 -9.89
N LYS A 487 24.28 -13.01 -8.71
CA LYS A 487 24.50 -14.14 -7.79
C LYS A 487 23.18 -14.76 -7.32
N ASN A 488 22.20 -13.94 -6.97
CA ASN A 488 20.91 -14.39 -6.47
C ASN A 488 20.06 -15.02 -7.59
N ILE A 489 20.08 -14.45 -8.80
CA ILE A 489 19.45 -15.05 -9.98
C ILE A 489 20.04 -16.44 -10.24
N ASN A 490 21.38 -16.57 -10.24
CA ASN A 490 22.00 -17.90 -10.37
C ASN A 490 21.53 -18.87 -9.30
N LYS A 491 21.39 -18.42 -8.05
CA LYS A 491 20.95 -19.28 -6.95
C LYS A 491 19.50 -19.75 -7.14
N LEU A 492 18.62 -18.87 -7.64
CA LEU A 492 17.24 -19.24 -7.98
C LEU A 492 17.22 -20.21 -9.17
N VAL A 493 17.90 -19.88 -10.26
CA VAL A 493 17.93 -20.71 -11.48
C VAL A 493 18.52 -22.09 -11.23
N LYS A 494 19.52 -22.22 -10.33
CA LYS A 494 20.12 -23.52 -9.95
C LYS A 494 19.28 -24.34 -8.98
N LYS A 495 18.23 -23.78 -8.37
CA LYS A 495 17.33 -24.62 -7.57
C LYS A 495 16.67 -25.63 -8.50
N SER A 496 16.71 -26.90 -8.10
CA SER A 496 15.98 -27.98 -8.75
C SER A 496 14.52 -27.57 -8.81
N GLY A 497 13.94 -27.59 -10.02
CA GLY A 497 12.50 -27.39 -10.18
C GLY A 497 11.74 -28.41 -9.32
N HIS A 498 10.56 -28.02 -8.86
CA HIS A 498 9.66 -28.99 -8.28
C HIS A 498 9.28 -29.96 -9.39
N ASP A 499 9.34 -31.26 -9.10
CA ASP A 499 9.04 -32.26 -10.09
C ASP A 499 7.60 -32.03 -10.58
N LYS A 500 7.48 -31.90 -11.92
CA LYS A 500 6.22 -31.58 -12.62
C LYS A 500 5.08 -32.51 -12.20
N ASN A 501 5.45 -33.72 -11.76
CA ASN A 501 4.58 -34.83 -11.44
C ASN A 501 4.43 -35.08 -9.93
N ASN A 502 5.05 -34.27 -9.05
CA ASN A 502 5.16 -34.54 -7.60
C ASN A 502 4.03 -33.92 -6.74
N GLY A 503 2.81 -33.92 -7.27
CA GLY A 503 1.58 -33.62 -6.51
C GLY A 503 0.76 -34.90 -6.32
N THR A 504 0.22 -35.14 -5.13
CA THR A 504 -0.83 -36.17 -4.95
C THR A 504 -1.99 -35.93 -5.92
N GLU A 505 -2.68 -37.00 -6.31
CA GLU A 505 -3.69 -37.20 -7.37
C GLU A 505 -4.71 -36.10 -7.72
N SER A 506 -4.82 -34.94 -7.05
CA SER A 506 -5.82 -33.95 -7.44
C SER A 506 -5.41 -32.49 -7.33
N CYS A 507 -5.89 -31.73 -8.34
CA CYS A 507 -6.04 -30.28 -8.40
C CYS A 507 -6.69 -29.69 -7.15
N GLN A 508 -7.35 -30.50 -6.32
CA GLN A 508 -8.30 -30.03 -5.33
C GLN A 508 -7.69 -29.09 -4.30
N LYS A 509 -6.41 -29.22 -3.90
CA LYS A 509 -5.83 -28.24 -2.96
C LYS A 509 -5.61 -26.87 -3.59
N LEU A 510 -5.05 -26.82 -4.80
CA LEU A 510 -4.88 -25.57 -5.53
C LEU A 510 -6.26 -25.00 -5.91
N ARG A 511 -7.14 -25.81 -6.51
CA ARG A 511 -8.50 -25.43 -6.88
C ARG A 511 -9.29 -24.96 -5.67
N ARG A 512 -9.27 -25.63 -4.51
CA ARG A 512 -9.92 -25.13 -3.27
C ARG A 512 -9.32 -23.82 -2.78
N ALA A 513 -8.00 -23.63 -2.92
CA ALA A 513 -7.36 -22.37 -2.57
C ALA A 513 -7.75 -21.24 -3.53
N LEU A 514 -8.00 -21.54 -4.81
CA LEU A 514 -8.47 -20.59 -5.82
C LEU A 514 -9.99 -20.33 -5.76
N GLU A 515 -10.78 -21.36 -5.43
CA GLU A 515 -12.23 -21.33 -5.19
C GLU A 515 -12.59 -20.69 -3.84
N ASN A 516 -11.60 -20.34 -3.02
CA ASN A 516 -11.85 -19.62 -1.78
C ASN A 516 -12.38 -18.22 -2.10
N GLU A 517 -13.69 -18.07 -2.04
CA GLU A 517 -14.41 -16.83 -2.38
C GLU A 517 -14.16 -15.69 -1.37
N GLU A 518 -13.57 -15.98 -0.21
CA GLU A 518 -13.14 -14.97 0.78
C GLU A 518 -11.93 -14.16 0.25
N THR A 519 -12.18 -13.44 -0.84
CA THR A 519 -11.28 -12.44 -1.41
C THR A 519 -11.37 -11.16 -0.59
N TYR A 520 -10.38 -10.30 -0.76
CA TYR A 520 -10.40 -8.96 -0.21
C TYR A 520 -11.65 -8.18 -0.62
N VAL A 521 -12.08 -8.33 -1.87
CA VAL A 521 -13.26 -7.65 -2.43
C VAL A 521 -14.53 -8.13 -1.73
N LYS A 522 -14.70 -9.45 -1.58
CA LYS A 522 -15.85 -10.04 -0.89
C LYS A 522 -15.89 -9.65 0.59
N GLN A 523 -14.78 -9.79 1.32
CA GLN A 523 -14.76 -9.42 2.74
C GLN A 523 -15.00 -7.91 2.95
N ALA A 524 -14.41 -7.06 2.10
CA ALA A 524 -14.70 -5.63 2.14
C ALA A 524 -16.16 -5.32 1.85
N HIS A 525 -16.75 -6.04 0.89
CA HIS A 525 -18.17 -5.96 0.60
C HIS A 525 -19.00 -6.40 1.82
N ASP A 526 -18.75 -7.57 2.39
CA ASP A 526 -19.56 -8.13 3.47
C ASP A 526 -19.49 -7.25 4.72
N ILE A 527 -18.30 -6.73 5.06
CA ILE A 527 -18.14 -5.81 6.19
C ILE A 527 -18.95 -4.52 6.01
N ILE A 528 -18.98 -3.95 4.80
CA ILE A 528 -19.52 -2.60 4.56
C ILE A 528 -20.99 -2.61 4.11
N PHE A 529 -21.43 -3.66 3.40
CA PHE A 529 -22.78 -3.78 2.86
C PHE A 529 -23.65 -4.76 3.64
N THR A 530 -23.09 -5.83 4.21
CA THR A 530 -23.88 -6.84 4.97
C THR A 530 -23.68 -6.74 6.48
N GLY A 531 -22.65 -6.03 6.94
CA GLY A 531 -22.39 -5.76 8.36
C GLY A 531 -21.64 -6.87 9.09
N GLU A 532 -20.97 -7.77 8.37
CA GLU A 532 -20.17 -8.84 8.98
C GLU A 532 -19.10 -8.31 9.94
N GLU A 533 -18.86 -9.07 11.02
CA GLU A 533 -17.84 -8.75 12.02
C GLU A 533 -16.43 -9.13 11.54
N LEU A 534 -15.45 -8.48 12.17
CA LEU A 534 -14.04 -8.78 11.96
C LEU A 534 -13.68 -10.19 12.43
N ASP A 535 -12.84 -10.87 11.66
CA ASP A 535 -12.16 -12.04 12.20
C ASP A 535 -11.24 -11.66 13.39
N SER A 536 -10.88 -12.66 14.19
CA SER A 536 -10.07 -12.47 15.41
C SER A 536 -8.67 -11.94 15.12
N TYR A 537 -8.12 -12.21 13.93
CA TYR A 537 -6.80 -11.76 13.52
C TYR A 537 -6.84 -10.26 13.17
N ALA A 538 -7.79 -9.84 12.34
CA ALA A 538 -8.04 -8.45 11.97
C ALA A 538 -8.36 -7.58 13.20
N SER A 539 -9.13 -8.11 14.15
CA SER A 539 -9.41 -7.45 15.43
C SER A 539 -8.13 -7.14 16.23
N LYS A 540 -7.20 -8.10 16.30
CA LYS A 540 -5.90 -7.90 16.96
C LYS A 540 -5.04 -6.83 16.28
N TYR A 541 -5.07 -6.72 14.95
CA TYR A 541 -4.34 -5.67 14.23
C TYR A 541 -4.92 -4.29 14.51
N LYS A 542 -6.25 -4.16 14.47
CA LYS A 542 -6.95 -2.93 14.81
C LYS A 542 -6.51 -2.39 16.18
N GLU A 543 -6.41 -3.25 17.20
CA GLU A 543 -5.94 -2.83 18.53
C GLU A 543 -4.50 -2.29 18.55
N ILE A 544 -3.59 -2.94 17.81
CA ILE A 544 -2.19 -2.50 17.70
C ILE A 544 -2.13 -1.12 17.04
N GLU A 545 -2.90 -0.93 15.99
CA GLU A 545 -2.92 0.30 15.19
C GLU A 545 -3.53 1.46 15.99
N GLU A 546 -4.58 1.22 16.76
CA GLU A 546 -5.11 2.19 17.70
C GLU A 546 -4.07 2.62 18.74
N LYS A 547 -3.31 1.67 19.30
CA LYS A 547 -2.22 1.98 20.25
C LYS A 547 -1.14 2.83 19.59
N MET A 548 -0.75 2.52 18.36
CA MET A 548 0.21 3.31 17.59
C MET A 548 -0.32 4.71 17.24
N TYR A 549 -1.60 4.83 16.87
CA TYR A 549 -2.21 6.13 16.59
C TYR A 549 -2.29 7.01 17.84
N LYS A 550 -2.56 6.39 19.00
CA LYS A 550 -2.62 7.08 20.29
C LYS A 550 -1.23 7.38 20.87
N ASP A 551 -0.16 6.80 20.33
CA ASP A 551 1.22 7.00 20.78
C ASP A 551 1.67 8.47 20.69
N PRO A 552 2.02 9.11 21.81
CA PRO A 552 2.44 10.52 21.83
C PRO A 552 3.74 10.78 21.08
N THR A 553 4.66 9.82 21.05
CA THR A 553 5.97 9.97 20.41
C THR A 553 5.86 9.91 18.89
N LEU A 554 5.00 9.04 18.35
CA LEU A 554 4.69 9.00 16.93
C LEU A 554 3.97 10.30 16.49
N LYS A 555 3.05 10.83 17.30
CA LYS A 555 2.42 12.14 17.05
C LYS A 555 3.45 13.28 17.03
N ALA A 556 4.35 13.31 18.01
CA ALA A 556 5.41 14.30 18.07
C ALA A 556 6.38 14.18 16.89
N THR A 557 6.71 12.97 16.45
CA THR A 557 7.54 12.72 15.27
C THR A 557 6.89 13.29 14.00
N ARG A 558 5.57 13.13 13.83
CA ARG A 558 4.82 13.75 12.72
C ARG A 558 4.87 15.28 12.76
N LYS A 559 4.71 15.88 13.94
CA LYS A 559 4.86 17.34 14.14
C LYS A 559 6.28 17.79 13.83
N TYR A 560 7.28 17.03 14.26
CA TYR A 560 8.69 17.31 14.02
C TYR A 560 9.02 17.34 12.52
N LEU A 561 8.49 16.40 11.73
CA LEU A 561 8.70 16.44 10.27
C LEU A 561 8.07 17.68 9.63
N LYS A 562 6.86 18.05 10.04
CA LYS A 562 6.19 19.29 9.58
C LYS A 562 7.04 20.50 9.93
N LEU A 563 7.50 20.60 11.18
CA LEU A 563 8.39 21.66 11.64
C LEU A 563 9.64 21.75 10.77
N VAL A 564 10.33 20.62 10.56
CA VAL A 564 11.56 20.59 9.76
C VAL A 564 11.28 21.01 8.33
N PHE A 565 10.46 20.29 7.57
CA PHE A 565 10.35 20.51 6.13
C PHE A 565 9.62 21.80 5.76
N GLN A 566 8.68 22.29 6.58
CA GLN A 566 8.12 23.63 6.37
C GLN A 566 9.20 24.69 6.62
N SER A 567 9.98 24.59 7.71
CA SER A 567 11.09 25.53 7.96
C SER A 567 12.10 25.50 6.81
N LEU A 568 12.50 24.31 6.33
CA LEU A 568 13.43 24.19 5.19
C LEU A 568 12.87 24.83 3.91
N SER A 569 11.55 24.76 3.70
CA SER A 569 10.91 25.38 2.53
C SER A 569 10.87 26.90 2.64
N TYR A 570 10.64 27.46 3.84
CA TYR A 570 10.80 28.90 4.08
C TYR A 570 12.25 29.37 3.86
N LEU A 571 13.23 28.62 4.37
CA LEU A 571 14.64 29.00 4.32
C LEU A 571 15.27 28.93 2.91
N THR A 572 14.62 28.27 1.96
CA THR A 572 15.07 28.19 0.56
C THR A 572 14.55 29.32 -0.31
N LYS A 573 13.59 30.12 0.17
CA LYS A 573 13.15 31.30 -0.56
C LYS A 573 14.22 32.38 -0.57
N LYS A 574 14.38 33.00 -1.74
CA LYS A 574 15.28 34.16 -1.95
C LYS A 574 14.67 35.49 -1.45
N THR A 575 13.40 35.51 -1.07
CA THR A 575 12.69 36.66 -0.50
C THR A 575 12.67 36.59 1.03
N LYS A 576 12.86 37.73 1.72
CA LYS A 576 12.83 37.82 3.19
C LYS A 576 11.42 37.48 3.70
N GLU A 577 11.19 36.23 4.09
CA GLU A 577 9.91 35.79 4.67
C GLU A 577 10.05 35.49 6.15
N GLU A 578 10.22 36.58 6.89
CA GLU A 578 10.01 36.64 8.33
C GLU A 578 8.63 37.29 8.56
N PRO A 579 7.73 36.71 9.38
CA PRO A 579 7.90 35.51 10.21
C PRO A 579 7.63 34.18 9.46
N MET A 580 8.28 33.10 9.90
CA MET A 580 7.99 31.73 9.45
C MET A 580 6.77 31.18 10.19
N ASN A 581 5.73 30.78 9.46
CA ASN A 581 4.50 30.23 10.03
C ASN A 581 4.43 28.71 9.82
N ILE A 582 4.57 27.94 10.89
CA ILE A 582 4.55 26.47 10.84
C ILE A 582 3.19 25.93 11.25
N TYR A 583 2.52 25.22 10.34
CA TYR A 583 1.20 24.64 10.57
C TYR A 583 1.29 23.14 10.78
N PHE A 584 0.91 22.67 11.98
CA PHE A 584 0.79 21.24 12.24
C PHE A 584 -0.52 20.65 11.72
N SER A 585 -1.56 21.46 11.57
CA SER A 585 -2.80 21.12 10.87
C SER A 585 -3.42 22.38 10.27
N GLU A 586 -4.39 22.20 9.36
CA GLU A 586 -5.11 23.28 8.70
C GLU A 586 -5.99 24.13 9.64
N LYS A 587 -6.40 23.55 10.79
CA LYS A 587 -7.31 24.16 11.78
C LYS A 587 -6.58 24.83 12.95
N GLU A 588 -5.33 24.46 13.20
CA GLU A 588 -4.55 25.00 14.32
C GLU A 588 -3.89 26.33 13.94
N GLU A 589 -3.71 27.19 14.93
CA GLU A 589 -2.87 28.38 14.80
C GLU A 589 -1.42 27.98 14.49
N PRO A 590 -0.71 28.72 13.63
CA PRO A 590 0.66 28.41 13.32
C PRO A 590 1.57 28.71 14.51
N ILE A 591 2.63 27.91 14.62
CA ILE A 591 3.78 28.32 15.42
C ILE A 591 4.54 29.36 14.59
N LYS A 592 4.62 30.57 15.13
CA LYS A 592 5.29 31.71 14.49
C LYS A 592 6.72 31.79 14.99
N PHE A 593 7.68 31.81 14.08
CA PHE A 593 9.06 32.16 14.36
C PHE A 593 9.36 33.49 13.71
N LYS A 594 9.79 34.48 14.50
CA LYS A 594 10.14 35.82 14.01
C LYS A 594 11.26 35.72 12.98
N ASP A 595 12.30 34.96 13.28
CA ASP A 595 13.49 34.82 12.45
C ASP A 595 14.12 33.42 12.57
N ILE A 596 15.23 33.22 11.85
CA ILE A 596 16.05 32.00 11.96
C ILE A 596 16.68 31.82 13.35
N ASN A 597 16.90 32.90 14.11
CA ASN A 597 17.52 32.81 15.44
C ASN A 597 16.56 32.21 16.46
N GLU A 598 15.28 32.56 16.38
CA GLU A 598 14.24 31.96 17.21
C GLU A 598 14.10 30.47 16.90
N LEU A 599 14.10 30.08 15.62
CA LEU A 599 14.13 28.67 15.22
C LEU A 599 15.37 27.94 15.77
N ARG A 600 16.57 28.54 15.65
CA ARG A 600 17.81 28.00 16.21
C ARG A 600 17.73 27.80 17.72
N LYS A 601 17.16 28.77 18.45
CA LYS A 601 16.94 28.67 19.89
C LYS A 601 16.13 27.42 20.23
N GLN A 602 15.01 27.18 19.53
CA GLN A 602 14.19 25.98 19.74
C GLN A 602 14.97 24.68 19.54
N PHE A 603 15.77 24.58 18.46
CA PHE A 603 16.55 23.37 18.17
C PHE A 603 17.76 23.18 19.12
N ASN A 604 18.19 24.23 19.81
CA ASN A 604 19.27 24.18 20.80
C ASN A 604 18.78 23.93 22.24
N GLU A 605 17.49 24.17 22.52
CA GLU A 605 16.85 23.98 23.82
C GLU A 605 15.86 22.80 23.80
N PRO A 606 16.26 21.59 24.22
CA PRO A 606 15.41 20.40 24.16
C PRO A 606 14.06 20.56 24.89
N GLU A 607 14.00 21.35 25.96
CA GLU A 607 12.75 21.58 26.71
C GLU A 607 11.73 22.36 25.90
N SER A 608 12.20 23.35 25.15
CA SER A 608 11.31 24.18 24.34
C SER A 608 10.78 23.38 23.15
N LEU A 609 11.66 22.63 22.49
CA LEU A 609 11.25 21.73 21.41
C LEU A 609 10.33 20.59 21.90
N GLN A 610 10.55 20.07 23.11
CA GLN A 610 9.64 19.10 23.74
C GLN A 610 8.22 19.68 23.86
N LYS A 611 8.07 20.91 24.36
CA LYS A 611 6.78 21.58 24.51
C LYS A 611 6.09 21.79 23.16
N ILE A 612 6.83 22.31 22.17
CA ILE A 612 6.34 22.51 20.79
C ILE A 612 5.78 21.22 20.20
N LEU A 613 6.48 20.09 20.40
CA LEU A 613 6.12 18.80 19.81
C LEU A 613 5.12 18.01 20.65
N GLY A 614 4.91 18.36 21.92
CA GLY A 614 4.08 17.61 22.87
C GLY A 614 4.72 16.28 23.31
N LEU A 615 6.04 16.23 23.45
CA LEU A 615 6.76 15.05 23.93
C LEU A 615 6.68 14.92 25.46
N LYS A 616 6.76 13.68 25.97
CA LYS A 616 6.70 13.42 27.42
C LYS A 616 7.96 13.85 28.15
N SER A 617 9.13 13.69 27.53
CA SER A 617 10.41 14.03 28.16
C SER A 617 11.39 14.72 27.21
N LYS A 618 12.37 15.42 27.80
CA LYS A 618 13.51 16.03 27.09
C LYS A 618 14.41 14.97 26.44
N ALA A 619 14.44 13.75 26.99
CA ALA A 619 15.20 12.63 26.42
C ALA A 619 14.61 12.20 25.07
N ASP A 620 13.28 12.24 24.93
CA ASP A 620 12.58 11.85 23.70
C ASP A 620 12.96 12.75 22.52
N VAL A 621 13.26 14.02 22.77
CA VAL A 621 13.72 14.97 21.73
C VAL A 621 15.01 14.48 21.06
N LYS A 622 15.95 13.96 21.85
CA LYS A 622 17.22 13.43 21.32
C LYS A 622 17.03 12.15 20.52
N SER A 623 15.91 11.45 20.73
CA SER A 623 15.53 10.24 20.01
C SER A 623 14.78 10.52 18.70
N LEU A 624 14.49 11.79 18.38
CA LEU A 624 13.83 12.16 17.13
C LEU A 624 14.71 11.79 15.92
N PRO A 625 14.09 11.37 14.79
CA PRO A 625 14.83 10.94 13.62
C PRO A 625 15.78 12.03 13.10
N LEU A 626 17.04 11.67 12.91
CA LEU A 626 18.08 12.54 12.36
C LEU A 626 18.28 13.87 13.13
N PHE A 627 17.85 13.96 14.39
CA PHE A 627 17.85 15.22 15.16
C PHE A 627 19.18 15.97 15.11
N LYS A 628 20.31 15.27 15.32
CA LYS A 628 21.64 15.88 15.24
C LYS A 628 21.92 16.51 13.87
N LYS A 629 21.59 15.83 12.77
CA LYS A 629 21.82 16.35 11.40
C LYS A 629 20.97 17.59 11.11
N VAL A 630 19.70 17.56 11.53
CA VAL A 630 18.79 18.71 11.39
C VAL A 630 19.31 19.90 12.18
N ARG A 631 19.62 19.70 13.47
CA ARG A 631 20.17 20.74 14.34
C ARG A 631 21.46 21.34 13.76
N THR A 632 22.39 20.52 13.28
CA THR A 632 23.61 21.00 12.64
C THR A 632 23.32 21.84 11.39
N LEU A 633 22.37 21.42 10.55
CA LEU A 633 22.05 22.16 9.32
C LEU A 633 21.44 23.54 9.63
N ILE A 634 20.45 23.59 10.54
CA ILE A 634 19.78 24.84 10.96
C ILE A 634 20.76 25.82 11.63
N ASN A 635 21.74 25.31 12.39
CA ASN A 635 22.78 26.13 13.01
C ASN A 635 23.94 26.49 12.07
N SER A 636 24.01 25.92 10.86
CA SER A 636 25.10 26.21 9.93
C SER A 636 24.89 27.54 9.19
N LYS A 637 25.95 28.09 8.56
CA LYS A 637 25.83 29.20 7.60
C LYS A 637 25.19 28.78 6.27
N ASN A 638 25.11 27.49 5.99
CA ASN A 638 24.64 26.92 4.73
C ASN A 638 23.19 26.45 4.79
N TYR A 639 22.38 27.01 5.69
CA TYR A 639 20.99 26.59 5.90
C TYR A 639 20.07 26.89 4.70
N LYS A 640 20.51 27.79 3.79
CA LYS A 640 19.82 28.12 2.53
C LYS A 640 20.25 27.26 1.32
N ASP A 641 21.21 26.34 1.50
CA ASP A 641 21.73 25.51 0.42
C ASP A 641 20.73 24.37 0.09
N GLU A 642 20.02 24.51 -1.04
CA GLU A 642 19.06 23.52 -1.53
C GLU A 642 19.64 22.10 -1.64
N SER A 643 20.93 21.96 -1.99
CA SER A 643 21.58 20.65 -2.11
C SER A 643 21.70 19.96 -0.76
N LYS A 644 22.02 20.70 0.31
CA LYS A 644 22.09 20.17 1.67
C LYS A 644 20.71 19.77 2.20
N LEU A 645 19.70 20.56 1.86
CA LEU A 645 18.31 20.29 2.24
C LEU A 645 17.77 19.05 1.52
N PHE A 646 18.06 18.91 0.23
CA PHE A 646 17.73 17.71 -0.53
C PHE A 646 18.44 16.45 0.02
N LYS A 647 19.72 16.56 0.41
CA LYS A 647 20.46 15.47 1.08
C LYS A 647 19.83 15.09 2.43
N LEU A 648 19.33 16.07 3.19
CA LEU A 648 18.62 15.82 4.44
C LEU A 648 17.29 15.11 4.18
N ALA A 649 16.49 15.58 3.22
CA ALA A 649 15.25 14.91 2.80
C ALA A 649 15.49 13.46 2.37
N LYS A 650 16.52 13.22 1.55
CA LYS A 650 16.96 11.88 1.15
C LYS A 650 17.40 11.01 2.32
N SER A 651 17.95 11.61 3.38
CA SER A 651 18.28 10.89 4.60
C SER A 651 17.02 10.53 5.38
N PHE A 652 16.04 11.42 5.52
CA PHE A 652 14.75 11.09 6.12
C PHE A 652 14.05 9.94 5.38
N GLY A 653 14.04 10.00 4.05
CA GLY A 653 13.56 8.93 3.18
C GLY A 653 14.40 7.64 3.19
N LYS A 654 15.43 7.51 4.04
CA LYS A 654 16.14 6.24 4.35
C LYS A 654 15.84 5.72 5.75
N TYR A 655 15.49 6.62 6.67
CA TYR A 655 15.26 6.30 8.08
C TYR A 655 13.79 6.00 8.37
N MET A 656 12.90 6.62 7.59
CA MET A 656 11.47 6.57 7.82
C MET A 656 10.81 5.74 6.74
N THR A 657 9.94 4.82 7.15
CA THR A 657 8.99 4.23 6.22
C THR A 657 7.85 5.20 6.01
N THR A 658 7.60 5.52 4.73
CA THR A 658 6.32 6.05 4.29
C THR A 658 5.49 4.87 3.82
N GLY A 659 4.69 4.29 4.72
CA GLY A 659 3.50 3.61 4.26
C GLY A 659 2.42 4.66 4.08
N PHE A 660 2.18 4.99 2.83
CA PHE A 660 0.87 5.27 2.27
C PHE A 660 -0.24 5.75 3.18
#